data_AF-A0AAU1QGP2-F1
#
_entry.id   AF-A0AAU1QGP2-F1
#
_cell.length_a   1.000
_cell.length_b   1.000
_cell.length_c   1.000
_cell.angle_alpha   90.00
_cell.angle_beta   90.00
_cell.angle_gamma   90.00
#
_symmetry.space_group_name_H-M   'P 1'
#
loop_
_entity.id
_entity.type
_entity.pdbx_description
1 polymer ?
#
loop_
_entity_poly.entity_id
_entity_poly.type
_entity_poly.pdbx_seq_one_letter_code
_entity_poly.pdbx_strand_id
1 'polypeptide(L)'
;MSYVRFNDQHDDGLLTQFRERLGTEVRAQTGEEFAIFQDRNDVAWGQNWQQRIDEALDAVTLLLVIITPSLFRSPACRAEVARFLEREADLGRQDLILPVYYISARELDVPELREADEMARMLASRQHADWRELRFEPFTSPLVRKSIAQLASRMRDTFWHPPTTAPARPARRAEATEATAGAAEQTEGAAGATAKTEPPTHVVDPYQRGDFATVSAAIKAAKPGDRILVRPGLYEEGLVVDKPLEILGDGPVADIEIRARDANALMFQASIGRVANLTLRQTGGGWYCVDITQGRLDLEGCDISSQGLACVTIRNGADPRLRRNRIHDGKASGVLVHDSGMGTLEDNDITGNALAGVEIKTGGDPTLRRNQIHDGRTGGVFVHDSGMGTLEDNDITGNASTNVTIKTGGDPTLRRNRIHDGRTGGVFVLDSGMGMLEDNDITGNALAGVEIATGGDPTLRRNRIHDGKASGVLVLDGGMGTLEDNDITGNALAGVEIKTGGDPTLRRNRIHDGRTGGVFVHDSGMGTLEDNDITGNASTNVVITTGGDPTLRRNRIHDGKASGVLVLDSGMGTLEDNDITGNALAGVEIKTGGDPTLRRNRIHDGKTGGVFVHDSGMGTLEDNDITGNALTGVTITTGSNPTLRANRINGNQYQAVWIYEGGGGVIEGNDLTGNVKSAWRIAEDCKDNVTRAGNEE
;
A
#
# COMPACT_ATOMS: atom_id res chain seq x y z
N MET A 1 16.91 -22.88 -2.54
CA MET A 1 17.44 -23.79 -1.51
C MET A 1 16.53 -25.02 -1.48
N SER A 2 17.04 -26.19 -1.82
CA SER A 2 16.27 -27.45 -1.87
C SER A 2 16.48 -28.25 -0.58
N TYR A 3 15.38 -28.51 0.13
CA TYR A 3 15.32 -29.31 1.36
C TYR A 3 13.89 -29.73 1.69
N VAL A 4 13.70 -30.65 2.64
CA VAL A 4 12.35 -31.07 3.09
C VAL A 4 11.89 -30.20 4.28
N ARG A 5 10.74 -29.51 4.17
CA ARG A 5 10.18 -28.58 5.18
C ARG A 5 10.16 -29.11 6.61
N PHE A 6 9.91 -30.41 6.80
CA PHE A 6 9.97 -31.07 8.11
C PHE A 6 11.30 -30.81 8.83
N ASN A 7 12.41 -30.72 8.10
CA ASN A 7 13.73 -30.48 8.69
C ASN A 7 13.87 -29.03 9.23
N ASP A 8 13.22 -28.05 8.60
CA ASP A 8 13.23 -26.65 9.07
C ASP A 8 12.21 -26.43 10.21
N GLN A 9 11.09 -27.16 10.19
CA GLN A 9 10.16 -27.22 11.33
C GLN A 9 10.76 -27.95 12.54
N HIS A 10 11.58 -28.98 12.31
CA HIS A 10 12.28 -29.71 13.37
C HIS A 10 13.38 -28.87 14.04
N ASP A 11 14.00 -27.98 13.27
CA ASP A 11 15.07 -27.09 13.73
C ASP A 11 14.57 -25.66 14.03
N ASP A 12 13.30 -25.48 14.42
CA ASP A 12 12.71 -24.19 14.83
C ASP A 12 12.94 -23.00 13.85
N GLY A 13 12.97 -23.28 12.54
CA GLY A 13 13.18 -22.26 11.51
C GLY A 13 14.64 -21.88 11.25
N LEU A 14 15.62 -22.64 11.78
CA LEU A 14 17.05 -22.34 11.60
C LEU A 14 17.51 -22.38 10.14
N LEU A 15 16.90 -23.17 9.24
CA LEU A 15 17.25 -23.15 7.81
C LEU A 15 16.74 -21.88 7.13
N THR A 16 15.58 -21.37 7.58
CA THR A 16 15.06 -20.07 7.16
C THR A 16 15.98 -18.92 7.62
N GLN A 17 16.45 -18.95 8.87
CA GLN A 17 17.43 -17.96 9.38
C GLN A 17 18.79 -18.08 8.68
N PHE A 18 19.25 -19.30 8.41
CA PHE A 18 20.47 -19.57 7.66
C PHE A 18 20.43 -18.96 6.25
N ARG A 19 19.31 -19.13 5.54
CA ARG A 19 19.06 -18.52 4.22
C ARG A 19 19.17 -17.00 4.28
N GLU A 20 18.48 -16.35 5.21
CA GLU A 20 18.46 -14.88 5.34
C GLU A 20 19.84 -14.33 5.64
N ARG A 21 20.57 -15.01 6.53
CA ARG A 21 21.93 -14.62 6.88
C ARG A 21 22.91 -14.80 5.73
N LEU A 22 22.79 -15.90 5.00
CA LEU A 22 23.62 -16.16 3.81
C LEU A 22 23.34 -15.15 2.70
N GLY A 23 22.08 -14.82 2.43
CA GLY A 23 21.71 -13.78 1.45
C GLY A 23 22.24 -12.40 1.83
N THR A 24 22.13 -12.04 3.11
CA THR A 24 22.70 -10.78 3.64
C THR A 24 24.22 -10.75 3.53
N GLU A 25 24.90 -11.86 3.79
CA GLU A 25 26.35 -11.96 3.69
C GLU A 25 26.83 -11.91 2.23
N VAL A 26 26.11 -12.54 1.28
CA VAL A 26 26.43 -12.39 -0.15
C VAL A 26 26.26 -10.94 -0.58
N ARG A 27 25.16 -10.27 -0.19
CA ARG A 27 24.96 -8.83 -0.43
C ARG A 27 26.10 -7.99 0.16
N ALA A 28 26.55 -8.30 1.37
CA ALA A 28 27.67 -7.59 2.00
C ALA A 28 29.00 -7.80 1.22
N GLN A 29 29.18 -8.94 0.56
CA GLN A 29 30.38 -9.27 -0.20
C GLN A 29 30.35 -8.83 -1.67
N THR A 30 29.17 -8.60 -2.27
CA THR A 30 29.02 -8.23 -3.69
C THR A 30 28.52 -6.80 -3.91
N GLY A 31 27.85 -6.20 -2.92
CA GLY A 31 27.22 -4.88 -3.06
C GLY A 31 25.87 -4.88 -3.79
N GLU A 32 25.40 -6.03 -4.25
CA GLU A 32 24.14 -6.21 -4.98
C GLU A 32 23.13 -7.02 -4.16
N GLU A 33 21.83 -6.79 -4.34
CA GLU A 33 20.82 -7.58 -3.65
C GLU A 33 20.80 -9.03 -4.17
N PHE A 34 20.94 -9.99 -3.26
CA PHE A 34 21.03 -11.41 -3.59
C PHE A 34 19.97 -12.21 -2.82
N ALA A 35 18.88 -12.55 -3.52
CA ALA A 35 17.76 -13.30 -2.94
C ALA A 35 17.96 -14.82 -3.15
N ILE A 36 17.97 -15.58 -2.04
CA ILE A 36 17.99 -17.04 -2.09
C ILE A 36 16.55 -17.55 -2.01
N PHE A 37 16.01 -18.00 -3.15
CA PHE A 37 14.65 -18.56 -3.21
C PHE A 37 14.52 -19.82 -2.32
N GLN A 38 13.40 -19.94 -1.60
CA GLN A 38 13.09 -21.04 -0.68
C GLN A 38 11.71 -21.61 -1.03
N ASP A 39 11.63 -22.90 -1.28
CA ASP A 39 10.40 -23.57 -1.69
C ASP A 39 9.36 -23.56 -0.56
N ARG A 40 8.23 -22.84 -0.75
CA ARG A 40 7.06 -22.82 0.16
C ARG A 40 5.87 -23.40 -0.60
N ASN A 41 5.42 -24.59 -0.20
CA ASN A 41 4.08 -25.09 -0.56
C ASN A 41 3.09 -24.80 0.56
N ASP A 42 2.11 -23.95 0.26
CA ASP A 42 0.72 -24.17 0.67
C ASP A 42 -0.10 -24.33 -0.62
N VAL A 43 -0.43 -25.58 -0.99
CA VAL A 43 -1.45 -25.85 -2.02
C VAL A 43 -2.25 -27.09 -1.61
N ALA A 44 -3.56 -26.91 -1.43
CA ALA A 44 -4.54 -27.99 -1.30
C ALA A 44 -4.84 -28.63 -2.65
N TRP A 45 -5.23 -29.91 -2.60
CA TRP A 45 -5.35 -30.90 -3.67
C TRP A 45 -6.01 -30.44 -4.99
N GLY A 46 -5.38 -30.78 -6.11
CA GLY A 46 -6.02 -30.94 -7.43
C GLY A 46 -5.87 -29.79 -8.42
N GLN A 47 -4.68 -29.58 -9.00
CA GLN A 47 -4.47 -29.06 -10.38
C GLN A 47 -2.98 -29.12 -10.76
N ASN A 48 -2.70 -29.26 -12.05
CA ASN A 48 -1.41 -29.59 -12.69
C ASN A 48 -0.15 -29.00 -12.03
N TRP A 49 0.61 -29.89 -11.39
CA TRP A 49 1.73 -29.58 -10.51
C TRP A 49 3.09 -29.40 -11.22
N GLN A 50 3.25 -29.98 -12.42
CA GLN A 50 4.56 -29.98 -13.11
C GLN A 50 4.90 -28.63 -13.77
N GLN A 51 3.91 -27.94 -14.33
CA GLN A 51 4.15 -26.78 -15.20
C GLN A 51 4.60 -25.51 -14.44
N ARG A 52 4.19 -25.34 -13.17
CA ARG A 52 4.56 -24.17 -12.35
C ARG A 52 5.94 -24.30 -11.69
N ILE A 53 6.47 -25.51 -11.55
CA ILE A 53 7.83 -25.77 -11.09
C ILE A 53 8.83 -25.58 -12.25
N ASP A 54 8.37 -25.70 -13.50
CA ASP A 54 9.18 -25.40 -14.69
C ASP A 54 9.43 -23.89 -14.83
N GLU A 55 8.41 -23.05 -14.66
CA GLU A 55 8.54 -21.59 -14.84
C GLU A 55 9.32 -20.87 -13.71
N ALA A 56 9.27 -21.37 -12.46
CA ALA A 56 9.92 -20.73 -11.31
C ALA A 56 11.44 -20.97 -11.22
N LEU A 57 11.96 -21.97 -11.93
CA LEU A 57 13.33 -22.45 -11.78
C LEU A 57 14.23 -22.11 -12.98
N ASP A 58 13.66 -21.63 -14.08
CA ASP A 58 14.43 -21.05 -15.19
C ASP A 58 15.13 -19.73 -14.80
N ALA A 59 14.58 -19.00 -13.82
CA ALA A 59 15.14 -17.76 -13.27
C ALA A 59 16.28 -17.97 -12.24
N VAL A 60 16.57 -19.21 -11.81
CA VAL A 60 17.52 -19.49 -10.72
C VAL A 60 18.93 -19.82 -11.25
N THR A 61 19.92 -19.02 -10.86
CA THR A 61 21.32 -19.17 -11.33
C THR A 61 22.12 -20.23 -10.55
N LEU A 62 21.80 -20.50 -9.28
CA LEU A 62 22.53 -21.45 -8.41
C LEU A 62 21.57 -22.27 -7.54
N LEU A 63 21.83 -23.57 -7.38
CA LEU A 63 21.06 -24.46 -6.51
C LEU A 63 21.84 -24.81 -5.24
N LEU A 64 21.38 -24.28 -4.10
CA LEU A 64 21.87 -24.69 -2.78
C LEU A 64 21.08 -25.92 -2.28
N VAL A 65 21.76 -27.06 -2.10
CA VAL A 65 21.15 -28.35 -1.71
C VAL A 65 21.49 -28.68 -0.26
N ILE A 66 20.47 -28.82 0.60
CA ILE A 66 20.67 -29.19 2.01
C ILE A 66 20.59 -30.72 2.16
N ILE A 67 21.74 -31.35 2.38
CA ILE A 67 21.83 -32.81 2.49
C ILE A 67 21.34 -33.27 3.85
N THR A 68 20.26 -34.05 3.81
CA THR A 68 19.63 -34.74 4.94
C THR A 68 19.09 -36.10 4.45
N PRO A 69 18.79 -37.08 5.33
CA PRO A 69 18.19 -38.35 4.90
C PRO A 69 16.90 -38.17 4.08
N SER A 70 16.08 -37.18 4.45
CA SER A 70 14.81 -36.89 3.80
C SER A 70 14.98 -36.38 2.36
N LEU A 71 16.12 -35.76 2.03
CA LEU A 71 16.45 -35.30 0.67
C LEU A 71 16.41 -36.48 -0.32
N PHE A 72 17.06 -37.58 0.03
CA PHE A 72 17.12 -38.78 -0.81
C PHE A 72 15.78 -39.52 -0.88
N ARG A 73 14.83 -39.26 0.03
CA ARG A 73 13.52 -39.91 -0.01
C ARG A 73 12.46 -39.08 -0.71
N SER A 74 12.75 -37.81 -1.01
CA SER A 74 11.82 -36.87 -1.64
C SER A 74 11.91 -36.95 -3.17
N PRO A 75 10.86 -37.40 -3.88
CA PRO A 75 10.84 -37.38 -5.35
C PRO A 75 10.96 -35.95 -5.91
N ALA A 76 10.42 -34.95 -5.20
CA ALA A 76 10.49 -33.54 -5.59
C ALA A 76 11.94 -33.02 -5.55
N CYS A 77 12.66 -33.25 -4.45
CA CYS A 77 14.06 -32.82 -4.33
C CYS A 77 14.96 -33.52 -5.37
N ARG A 78 14.68 -34.80 -5.67
CA ARG A 78 15.40 -35.53 -6.73
C ARG A 78 15.17 -34.92 -8.11
N ALA A 79 13.93 -34.55 -8.43
CA ALA A 79 13.60 -33.90 -9.69
C ALA A 79 14.30 -32.52 -9.82
N GLU A 80 14.35 -31.74 -8.75
CA GLU A 80 15.05 -30.45 -8.73
C GLU A 80 16.55 -30.59 -8.98
N VAL A 81 17.21 -31.54 -8.30
CA VAL A 81 18.65 -31.79 -8.46
C VAL A 81 18.96 -32.33 -9.86
N ALA A 82 18.14 -33.25 -10.38
CA ALA A 82 18.31 -33.79 -11.73
C ALA A 82 18.22 -32.69 -12.81
N ARG A 83 17.25 -31.78 -12.69
CA ARG A 83 17.09 -30.70 -13.67
C ARG A 83 18.23 -29.69 -13.64
N PHE A 84 18.80 -29.41 -12.46
CA PHE A 84 19.99 -28.57 -12.38
C PHE A 84 21.25 -29.24 -12.96
N LEU A 85 21.33 -30.57 -12.93
CA LEU A 85 22.41 -31.32 -13.59
C LEU A 85 22.29 -31.26 -15.12
N GLU A 86 21.07 -31.36 -15.66
CA GLU A 86 20.81 -31.18 -17.09
C GLU A 86 21.22 -29.76 -17.53
N ARG A 87 20.84 -28.74 -16.75
CA ARG A 87 21.23 -27.35 -17.00
C ARG A 87 22.74 -27.12 -16.94
N GLU A 88 23.45 -27.75 -16.00
CA GLU A 88 24.90 -27.70 -15.95
C GLU A 88 25.55 -28.30 -17.20
N ALA A 89 25.02 -29.43 -17.68
CA ALA A 89 25.50 -30.07 -18.91
C ALA A 89 25.27 -29.16 -20.13
N ASP A 90 24.10 -28.53 -20.24
CA ASP A 90 23.76 -27.61 -21.34
C ASP A 90 24.63 -26.35 -21.35
N LEU A 91 25.01 -25.86 -20.15
CA LEU A 91 25.86 -24.68 -19.99
C LEU A 91 27.37 -25.01 -19.99
N GLY A 92 27.75 -26.29 -20.07
CA GLY A 92 29.15 -26.73 -19.96
C GLY A 92 29.80 -26.40 -18.61
N ARG A 93 28.98 -26.33 -17.56
CA ARG A 93 29.36 -25.96 -16.17
C ARG A 93 29.27 -27.21 -15.28
N GLN A 94 29.92 -27.18 -14.11
CA GLN A 94 29.83 -28.28 -13.11
C GLN A 94 29.77 -27.74 -11.67
N ASP A 95 29.50 -26.44 -11.51
CA ASP A 95 29.65 -25.67 -10.27
C ASP A 95 28.36 -24.97 -9.82
N LEU A 96 27.23 -25.18 -10.50
CA LEU A 96 25.95 -24.55 -10.21
C LEU A 96 25.19 -25.19 -9.04
N ILE A 97 25.52 -26.43 -8.67
CA ILE A 97 24.97 -27.11 -7.48
C ILE A 97 25.98 -27.02 -6.33
N LEU A 98 25.54 -26.40 -5.23
CA LEU A 98 26.31 -26.18 -4.00
C LEU A 98 25.72 -27.00 -2.85
N PRO A 99 26.35 -28.11 -2.43
CA PRO A 99 25.82 -28.94 -1.37
C PRO A 99 26.23 -28.46 0.04
N VAL A 100 25.29 -28.45 0.96
CA VAL A 100 25.48 -28.19 2.40
C VAL A 100 25.12 -29.46 3.17
N TYR A 101 26.11 -30.11 3.77
CA TYR A 101 25.88 -31.34 4.51
C TYR A 101 25.38 -31.04 5.92
N TYR A 102 24.08 -31.22 6.13
CA TYR A 102 23.39 -30.66 7.29
C TYR A 102 23.02 -31.71 8.33
N ILE A 103 22.56 -32.88 7.90
CA ILE A 103 22.32 -34.04 8.78
C ILE A 103 22.91 -35.28 8.11
N SER A 104 23.66 -36.10 8.85
CA SER A 104 24.27 -37.33 8.33
C SER A 104 23.24 -38.20 7.62
N ALA A 105 23.55 -38.57 6.38
CA ALA A 105 22.69 -39.32 5.48
C ALA A 105 23.41 -40.60 5.04
N ARG A 106 22.77 -41.75 5.28
CA ARG A 106 23.38 -43.06 5.01
C ARG A 106 23.66 -43.27 3.52
N GLU A 107 22.85 -42.66 2.67
CA GLU A 107 22.98 -42.61 1.22
C GLU A 107 24.29 -41.95 0.81
N LEU A 108 24.80 -40.99 1.60
CA LEU A 108 26.09 -40.36 1.37
C LEU A 108 27.22 -41.03 2.15
N ASP A 109 26.97 -41.59 3.35
CA ASP A 109 28.03 -42.12 4.22
C ASP A 109 28.41 -43.59 3.92
N VAL A 110 27.47 -44.40 3.43
CA VAL A 110 27.68 -45.84 3.16
C VAL A 110 28.04 -46.04 1.68
N PRO A 111 29.25 -46.54 1.34
CA PRO A 111 29.71 -46.67 -0.05
C PRO A 111 28.77 -47.47 -0.95
N GLU A 112 28.20 -48.57 -0.45
CA GLU A 112 27.32 -49.43 -1.24
C GLU A 112 26.00 -48.74 -1.59
N LEU A 113 25.45 -47.94 -0.67
CA LEU A 113 24.23 -47.16 -0.90
C LEU A 113 24.50 -45.95 -1.78
N ARG A 114 25.68 -45.34 -1.63
CA ARG A 114 26.12 -44.23 -2.45
C ARG A 114 26.22 -44.66 -3.90
N GLU A 115 26.93 -45.75 -4.19
CA GLU A 115 27.09 -46.26 -5.56
C GLU A 115 25.76 -46.68 -6.21
N ALA A 116 24.80 -47.14 -5.41
CA ALA A 116 23.47 -47.51 -5.87
C ALA A 116 22.56 -46.31 -6.21
N ASP A 117 22.91 -45.08 -5.79
CA ASP A 117 22.07 -43.89 -5.95
C ASP A 117 22.80 -42.80 -6.76
N GLU A 118 22.24 -42.45 -7.91
CA GLU A 118 22.83 -41.48 -8.84
C GLU A 118 22.97 -40.08 -8.23
N MET A 119 21.96 -39.62 -7.48
CA MET A 119 22.02 -38.32 -6.80
C MET A 119 23.08 -38.34 -5.69
N ALA A 120 23.21 -39.44 -4.95
CA ALA A 120 24.21 -39.57 -3.90
C ALA A 120 25.64 -39.61 -4.44
N ARG A 121 25.89 -40.34 -5.53
CA ARG A 121 27.20 -40.31 -6.24
C ARG A 121 27.56 -38.91 -6.69
N MET A 122 26.61 -38.21 -7.31
CA MET A 122 26.84 -36.84 -7.78
C MET A 122 27.15 -35.91 -6.61
N LEU A 123 26.32 -35.88 -5.57
CA LEU A 123 26.53 -35.00 -4.41
C LEU A 123 27.83 -35.32 -3.67
N ALA A 124 28.23 -36.60 -3.61
CA ALA A 124 29.50 -37.02 -3.02
C ALA A 124 30.73 -36.68 -3.89
N SER A 125 30.57 -36.56 -5.20
CA SER A 125 31.64 -36.12 -6.12
C SER A 125 31.93 -34.63 -6.02
N ARG A 126 31.10 -33.86 -5.30
CA ARG A 126 31.25 -32.42 -5.10
C ARG A 126 31.82 -32.07 -3.74
N GLN A 127 32.51 -30.94 -3.69
CA GLN A 127 32.92 -30.35 -2.42
C GLN A 127 31.70 -29.74 -1.73
N HIS A 128 31.33 -30.27 -0.55
CA HIS A 128 30.22 -29.78 0.26
C HIS A 128 30.70 -28.94 1.44
N ALA A 129 29.83 -28.06 1.95
CA ALA A 129 30.04 -27.39 3.22
C ALA A 129 29.48 -28.25 4.35
N ASP A 130 30.32 -28.74 5.27
CA ASP A 130 29.88 -29.56 6.39
C ASP A 130 29.31 -28.68 7.51
N TRP A 131 28.00 -28.81 7.74
CA TRP A 131 27.20 -28.04 8.70
C TRP A 131 26.64 -28.91 9.83
N ARG A 132 27.00 -30.20 9.88
CA ARG A 132 26.41 -31.16 10.84
C ARG A 132 26.62 -30.75 12.29
N GLU A 133 27.81 -30.24 12.62
CA GLU A 133 28.12 -29.71 13.96
C GLU A 133 27.74 -28.23 14.09
N LEU A 134 27.85 -27.45 13.01
CA LEU A 134 27.58 -26.00 13.02
C LEU A 134 26.10 -25.66 13.26
N ARG A 135 25.18 -26.58 12.95
CA ARG A 135 23.74 -26.37 13.15
C ARG A 135 23.32 -26.23 14.63
N PHE A 136 24.18 -26.63 15.56
CA PHE A 136 23.93 -26.51 17.00
C PHE A 136 24.55 -25.25 17.62
N GLU A 137 25.32 -24.49 16.84
CA GLU A 137 25.98 -23.27 17.28
C GLU A 137 25.11 -22.04 16.94
N PRO A 138 25.05 -21.01 17.79
CA PRO A 138 24.30 -19.79 17.48
C PRO A 138 24.92 -19.05 16.28
N PHE A 139 24.09 -18.41 15.45
CA PHE A 139 24.56 -17.64 14.28
C PHE A 139 25.50 -16.47 14.60
N THR A 140 25.58 -16.06 15.87
CA THR A 140 26.54 -15.06 16.38
C THR A 140 27.94 -15.64 16.62
N SER A 141 28.10 -16.97 16.67
CA SER A 141 29.37 -17.66 16.90
C SER A 141 30.40 -17.32 15.82
N PRO A 142 31.66 -17.02 16.18
CA PRO A 142 32.71 -16.75 15.21
C PRO A 142 32.91 -17.87 14.18
N LEU A 143 32.67 -19.13 14.58
CA LEU A 143 32.82 -20.30 13.72
C LEU A 143 31.72 -20.35 12.64
N VAL A 144 30.46 -20.08 13.04
CA VAL A 144 29.31 -20.05 12.12
C VAL A 144 29.43 -18.87 11.17
N ARG A 145 29.78 -17.67 11.68
CA ARG A 145 29.98 -16.47 10.84
C ARG A 145 31.06 -16.68 9.78
N LYS A 146 32.19 -17.30 10.15
CA LYS A 146 33.27 -17.62 9.21
C LYS A 146 32.82 -18.62 8.15
N SER A 147 32.03 -19.62 8.54
CA SER A 147 31.51 -20.64 7.62
C SER A 147 30.47 -20.08 6.64
N ILE A 148 29.59 -19.18 7.10
CA ILE A 148 28.64 -18.43 6.23
C ILE A 148 29.42 -17.53 5.26
N ALA A 149 30.41 -16.78 5.74
CA ALA A 149 31.23 -15.92 4.88
C ALA A 149 31.97 -16.72 3.79
N GLN A 150 32.47 -17.91 4.12
CA GLN A 150 33.11 -18.81 3.15
C GLN A 150 32.13 -19.35 2.11
N LEU A 151 30.92 -19.73 2.52
CA LEU A 151 29.88 -20.19 1.59
C LEU A 151 29.41 -19.05 0.67
N ALA A 152 29.24 -17.84 1.21
CA ALA A 152 28.92 -16.64 0.45
C ALA A 152 30.01 -16.29 -0.58
N SER A 153 31.29 -16.40 -0.20
CA SER A 153 32.41 -16.22 -1.15
C SER A 153 32.38 -17.23 -2.28
N ARG A 154 32.06 -18.51 -2.01
CA ARG A 154 31.88 -19.50 -3.08
C ARG A 154 30.73 -19.12 -4.01
N MET A 155 29.58 -18.71 -3.47
CA MET A 155 28.43 -18.28 -4.27
C MET A 155 28.79 -17.09 -5.17
N ARG A 156 29.49 -16.08 -4.62
CA ARG A 156 30.02 -14.96 -5.41
C ARG A 156 30.96 -15.43 -6.51
N ASP A 157 31.94 -16.26 -6.16
CA ASP A 157 32.98 -16.68 -7.11
C ASP A 157 32.37 -17.49 -8.26
N THR A 158 31.37 -18.33 -7.98
CA THR A 158 30.59 -19.10 -8.98
C THR A 158 29.64 -18.22 -9.81
N PHE A 159 29.11 -17.13 -9.24
CA PHE A 159 28.18 -16.23 -9.90
C PHE A 159 28.89 -15.17 -10.78
N TRP A 160 30.07 -14.70 -10.39
CA TRP A 160 30.75 -13.53 -11.00
C TRP A 160 32.03 -13.83 -11.79
N HIS A 161 32.47 -15.09 -11.88
CA HIS A 161 33.52 -15.48 -12.83
C HIS A 161 32.89 -16.02 -14.13
N PRO A 162 33.20 -15.44 -15.30
CA PRO A 162 32.98 -16.11 -16.58
C PRO A 162 33.91 -17.33 -16.67
N PRO A 163 33.57 -18.36 -17.47
CA PRO A 163 34.36 -19.59 -17.55
C PRO A 163 35.80 -19.29 -17.95
N THR A 164 36.74 -19.91 -17.21
CA THR A 164 38.16 -19.90 -17.50
C THR A 164 38.42 -20.54 -18.85
N THR A 165 38.91 -19.76 -19.82
CA THR A 165 39.33 -20.22 -21.14
C THR A 165 40.50 -21.21 -21.04
N ALA A 166 40.35 -22.40 -21.63
CA ALA A 166 41.46 -23.27 -22.05
C ALA A 166 41.59 -23.24 -23.59
N PRO A 167 42.80 -23.46 -24.16
CA PRO A 167 43.40 -22.51 -25.08
C PRO A 167 43.04 -22.69 -26.56
N ALA A 168 42.99 -21.56 -27.26
CA ALA A 168 42.95 -21.48 -28.70
C ALA A 168 44.30 -21.85 -29.35
N ARG A 169 44.25 -22.45 -30.55
CA ARG A 169 45.37 -22.56 -31.49
C ARG A 169 44.80 -22.55 -32.93
N PRO A 170 45.51 -22.01 -33.92
CA PRO A 170 45.63 -20.57 -34.15
C PRO A 170 45.09 -20.15 -35.53
N ALA A 171 44.78 -18.86 -35.66
CA ALA A 171 44.48 -18.22 -36.94
C ALA A 171 45.70 -18.23 -37.89
N ARG A 172 45.45 -18.36 -39.20
CA ARG A 172 46.37 -17.91 -40.25
C ARG A 172 45.90 -16.55 -40.77
N ARG A 173 46.79 -15.55 -40.58
CA ARG A 173 47.30 -14.51 -41.52
C ARG A 173 46.35 -14.00 -42.62
N ALA A 174 46.29 -12.71 -42.94
CA ALA A 174 47.35 -11.69 -42.98
C ALA A 174 46.72 -10.27 -42.86
N GLU A 175 47.34 -9.37 -42.10
CA GLU A 175 48.08 -8.16 -42.58
C GLU A 175 47.13 -7.02 -43.02
N ALA A 176 47.02 -5.92 -42.25
CA ALA A 176 47.90 -4.73 -42.28
C ALA A 176 47.77 -3.99 -43.63
N THR A 177 47.65 -2.68 -43.78
CA THR A 177 48.01 -1.47 -43.02
C THR A 177 47.45 -0.32 -43.90
N GLU A 178 46.98 0.84 -43.44
CA GLU A 178 47.72 2.08 -43.15
C GLU A 178 46.63 3.18 -43.16
N ALA A 179 46.36 3.91 -42.07
CA ALA A 179 46.98 5.18 -41.70
C ALA A 179 46.98 6.25 -42.80
N THR A 180 46.20 7.32 -42.64
CA THR A 180 46.74 8.65 -42.28
C THR A 180 45.62 9.69 -42.08
N ALA A 181 45.92 10.60 -41.15
CA ALA A 181 45.10 11.70 -40.67
C ALA A 181 45.14 12.93 -41.59
N GLY A 182 44.19 13.86 -41.41
CA GLY A 182 44.50 15.26 -41.65
C GLY A 182 43.33 16.16 -42.08
N ALA A 183 42.94 17.00 -41.12
CA ALA A 183 42.52 18.39 -41.28
C ALA A 183 41.11 18.73 -41.80
N ALA A 184 40.51 19.63 -41.03
CA ALA A 184 39.25 20.30 -41.24
C ALA A 184 39.32 21.35 -42.34
N GLU A 185 38.19 21.55 -43.03
CA GLU A 185 37.84 22.81 -43.64
C GLU A 185 36.33 23.03 -43.51
N GLN A 186 35.96 24.21 -43.03
CA GLN A 186 34.60 24.70 -42.91
C GLN A 186 34.04 25.00 -44.30
N THR A 187 32.76 24.73 -44.52
CA THR A 187 31.96 25.50 -45.47
C THR A 187 30.53 25.57 -44.96
N GLU A 188 30.08 26.79 -44.70
CA GLU A 188 28.68 27.15 -44.49
C GLU A 188 27.85 26.76 -45.71
N GLY A 189 26.61 26.33 -45.49
CA GLY A 189 25.72 25.97 -46.58
C GLY A 189 24.32 25.55 -46.14
N ALA A 190 23.50 26.55 -45.84
CA ALA A 190 22.05 26.55 -45.96
C ALA A 190 21.22 25.58 -45.09
N ALA A 191 20.49 26.19 -44.17
CA ALA A 191 19.21 25.71 -43.65
C ALA A 191 18.30 25.28 -44.82
N GLY A 192 18.13 23.97 -44.99
CA GLY A 192 17.02 23.40 -45.72
C GLY A 192 15.95 22.99 -44.72
N ALA A 193 14.85 23.74 -44.68
CA ALA A 193 13.60 23.24 -44.12
C ALA A 193 13.20 22.00 -44.92
N THR A 194 13.57 20.82 -44.42
CA THR A 194 13.11 19.56 -44.99
C THR A 194 11.62 19.45 -44.69
N ALA A 195 10.82 19.56 -45.74
CA ALA A 195 9.44 19.13 -45.73
C ALA A 195 9.39 17.75 -45.05
N LYS A 196 8.54 17.60 -44.03
CA LYS A 196 8.21 16.28 -43.47
C LYS A 196 7.63 15.45 -44.62
N THR A 197 8.46 14.67 -45.30
CA THR A 197 7.99 13.63 -46.21
C THR A 197 7.13 12.72 -45.37
N GLU A 198 5.87 12.55 -45.76
CA GLU A 198 4.96 11.64 -45.06
C GLU A 198 5.63 10.25 -44.95
N PRO A 199 5.55 9.60 -43.77
CA PRO A 199 6.19 8.31 -43.58
C PRO A 199 5.66 7.31 -44.61
N PRO A 200 6.54 6.48 -45.21
CA PRO A 200 6.11 5.40 -46.10
C PRO A 200 4.99 4.61 -45.44
N THR A 201 3.86 4.47 -46.15
CA THR A 201 2.64 3.87 -45.61
C THR A 201 2.38 2.53 -46.28
N HIS A 202 2.22 1.49 -45.47
CA HIS A 202 1.83 0.13 -45.86
C HIS A 202 0.36 -0.08 -45.50
N VAL A 203 -0.48 -0.37 -46.49
CA VAL A 203 -1.92 -0.60 -46.27
C VAL A 203 -2.19 -2.09 -46.04
N VAL A 204 -2.87 -2.41 -44.94
CA VAL A 204 -3.27 -3.79 -44.60
C VAL A 204 -4.77 -3.94 -44.80
N ASP A 205 -5.18 -4.99 -45.51
CA ASP A 205 -6.58 -5.33 -45.78
C ASP A 205 -6.73 -6.86 -45.84
N PRO A 206 -7.59 -7.47 -45.01
CA PRO A 206 -7.68 -8.94 -44.93
C PRO A 206 -8.31 -9.55 -46.17
N TYR A 207 -8.98 -8.74 -47.00
CA TYR A 207 -9.51 -9.13 -48.31
C TYR A 207 -8.52 -8.89 -49.45
N GLN A 208 -7.24 -8.66 -49.13
CA GLN A 208 -6.13 -8.50 -50.08
C GLN A 208 -6.32 -7.32 -51.04
N ARG A 209 -6.93 -6.22 -50.56
CA ARG A 209 -7.09 -4.95 -51.31
C ARG A 209 -6.09 -3.87 -50.89
N GLY A 210 -5.09 -4.25 -50.09
CA GLY A 210 -3.96 -3.44 -49.66
C GLY A 210 -2.64 -4.09 -50.05
N ASP A 211 -1.53 -3.55 -49.54
CA ASP A 211 -0.17 -4.06 -49.76
C ASP A 211 0.06 -5.39 -49.04
N PHE A 212 -0.62 -5.60 -47.90
CA PHE A 212 -0.50 -6.81 -47.07
C PHE A 212 -1.88 -7.34 -46.63
N ALA A 213 -1.97 -8.65 -46.44
CA ALA A 213 -3.17 -9.31 -45.92
C ALA A 213 -3.21 -9.38 -44.38
N THR A 214 -2.05 -9.28 -43.71
CA THR A 214 -1.90 -9.32 -42.25
C THR A 214 -1.01 -8.20 -41.76
N VAL A 215 -1.24 -7.77 -40.51
CA VAL A 215 -0.48 -6.69 -39.89
C VAL A 215 0.94 -7.16 -39.58
N SER A 216 1.14 -8.41 -39.15
CA SER A 216 2.49 -8.95 -38.90
C SER A 216 3.36 -8.99 -40.16
N ALA A 217 2.77 -9.25 -41.34
CA ALA A 217 3.50 -9.20 -42.60
C ALA A 217 3.97 -7.77 -42.91
N ALA A 218 3.10 -6.77 -42.67
CA ALA A 218 3.45 -5.37 -42.82
C ALA A 218 4.53 -4.94 -41.83
N ILE A 219 4.44 -5.34 -40.54
CA ILE A 219 5.48 -5.06 -39.52
C ILE A 219 6.84 -5.63 -39.95
N LYS A 220 6.86 -6.86 -40.48
CA LYS A 220 8.10 -7.50 -40.92
C LYS A 220 8.73 -6.76 -42.11
N ALA A 221 7.93 -6.30 -43.06
CA ALA A 221 8.39 -5.58 -44.25
C ALA A 221 8.75 -4.12 -43.98
N ALA A 222 8.10 -3.49 -43.00
CA ALA A 222 8.28 -2.10 -42.64
C ALA A 222 9.68 -1.79 -42.10
N LYS A 223 10.19 -0.61 -42.45
CA LYS A 223 11.41 -0.03 -41.90
C LYS A 223 11.09 0.80 -40.65
N PRO A 224 12.06 1.03 -39.74
CA PRO A 224 11.89 1.95 -38.64
C PRO A 224 11.37 3.32 -39.10
N GLY A 225 10.26 3.79 -38.52
CA GLY A 225 9.59 5.05 -38.83
C GLY A 225 8.47 4.95 -39.87
N ASP A 226 8.29 3.78 -40.50
CA ASP A 226 7.18 3.56 -41.43
C ASP A 226 5.82 3.54 -40.72
N ARG A 227 4.77 3.80 -41.50
CA ARG A 227 3.37 3.73 -41.08
C ARG A 227 2.70 2.47 -41.64
N ILE A 228 1.85 1.85 -40.83
CA ILE A 228 0.97 0.74 -41.21
C ILE A 228 -0.46 1.21 -40.98
N LEU A 229 -1.26 1.17 -42.04
CA LEU A 229 -2.66 1.57 -42.04
C LEU A 229 -3.54 0.32 -42.13
N VAL A 230 -4.32 0.03 -41.09
CA VAL A 230 -5.08 -1.22 -40.93
C VAL A 230 -6.55 -0.98 -41.25
N ARG A 231 -7.06 -1.56 -42.33
CA ARG A 231 -8.46 -1.43 -42.73
C ARG A 231 -9.40 -2.35 -41.92
N PRO A 232 -10.73 -2.10 -41.96
CA PRO A 232 -11.73 -2.93 -41.30
C PRO A 232 -11.59 -4.42 -41.62
N GLY A 233 -11.68 -5.23 -40.57
CA GLY A 233 -11.71 -6.67 -40.61
C GLY A 233 -11.16 -7.32 -39.34
N LEU A 234 -11.24 -8.65 -39.31
CA LEU A 234 -10.71 -9.48 -38.23
C LEU A 234 -9.34 -10.02 -38.62
N TYR A 235 -8.35 -9.76 -37.79
CA TYR A 235 -6.97 -10.22 -37.93
C TYR A 235 -6.64 -11.16 -36.77
N GLU A 236 -6.60 -12.47 -37.04
CA GLU A 236 -6.30 -13.48 -36.02
C GLU A 236 -4.79 -13.71 -35.91
N GLU A 237 -4.12 -12.76 -35.25
CA GLU A 237 -2.67 -12.72 -35.08
C GLU A 237 -2.26 -11.96 -33.80
N GLY A 238 -1.01 -12.17 -33.35
CA GLY A 238 -0.39 -11.38 -32.30
C GLY A 238 0.71 -10.49 -32.88
N LEU A 239 0.74 -9.22 -32.50
CA LEU A 239 1.67 -8.23 -33.06
C LEU A 239 2.91 -8.11 -32.18
N VAL A 240 4.10 -8.27 -32.76
CA VAL A 240 5.37 -8.00 -32.10
C VAL A 240 5.99 -6.75 -32.73
N VAL A 241 6.06 -5.66 -31.98
CA VAL A 241 6.61 -4.39 -32.43
C VAL A 241 7.98 -4.19 -31.77
N ASP A 242 9.03 -4.55 -32.49
CA ASP A 242 10.43 -4.54 -32.05
C ASP A 242 11.26 -3.36 -32.60
N LYS A 243 10.64 -2.54 -33.46
CA LYS A 243 11.23 -1.35 -34.07
C LYS A 243 10.22 -0.20 -34.12
N PRO A 244 10.70 1.06 -34.23
CA PRO A 244 9.81 2.21 -34.29
C PRO A 244 8.82 2.15 -35.45
N LEU A 245 7.52 2.19 -35.16
CA LEU A 245 6.44 2.12 -36.15
C LEU A 245 5.23 2.94 -35.71
N GLU A 246 4.44 3.40 -36.69
CA GLU A 246 3.07 3.87 -36.48
C GLU A 246 2.09 2.82 -37.02
N ILE A 247 1.18 2.30 -36.20
CA ILE A 247 0.12 1.37 -36.61
C ILE A 247 -1.23 2.02 -36.32
N LEU A 248 -1.99 2.33 -37.36
CA LEU A 248 -3.21 3.14 -37.27
C LEU A 248 -4.39 2.40 -37.91
N GLY A 249 -5.52 2.32 -37.22
CA GLY A 249 -6.77 1.85 -37.82
C GLY A 249 -7.38 2.87 -38.78
N ASP A 250 -7.79 2.41 -39.97
CA ASP A 250 -8.43 3.19 -41.04
C ASP A 250 -9.92 2.93 -41.13
N GLY A 251 -10.66 3.42 -40.15
CA GLY A 251 -12.10 3.21 -40.06
C GLY A 251 -12.61 3.25 -38.62
N PRO A 252 -13.88 2.88 -38.40
CA PRO A 252 -14.43 2.75 -37.05
C PRO A 252 -13.64 1.71 -36.24
N VAL A 253 -13.24 2.06 -35.00
CA VAL A 253 -12.45 1.17 -34.12
C VAL A 253 -13.08 -0.22 -33.99
N ALA A 254 -14.41 -0.28 -33.82
CA ALA A 254 -15.16 -1.53 -33.63
C ALA A 254 -15.12 -2.48 -34.83
N ASP A 255 -14.74 -1.99 -36.01
CA ASP A 255 -14.66 -2.79 -37.23
C ASP A 255 -13.22 -3.28 -37.50
N ILE A 256 -12.23 -2.93 -36.67
CA ILE A 256 -10.81 -3.25 -36.87
C ILE A 256 -10.32 -4.05 -35.65
N GLU A 257 -10.42 -5.38 -35.72
CA GLU A 257 -10.11 -6.26 -34.60
C GLU A 257 -8.81 -7.04 -34.83
N ILE A 258 -7.84 -6.86 -33.93
CA ILE A 258 -6.69 -7.74 -33.77
C ILE A 258 -7.01 -8.71 -32.63
N ARG A 259 -7.12 -10.00 -32.96
CA ARG A 259 -7.43 -11.07 -32.01
C ARG A 259 -6.28 -12.06 -31.91
N ALA A 260 -5.64 -12.11 -30.75
CA ALA A 260 -4.65 -13.14 -30.45
C ALA A 260 -5.24 -14.21 -29.53
N ARG A 261 -4.95 -15.47 -29.83
CA ARG A 261 -5.24 -16.61 -28.95
C ARG A 261 -3.94 -17.18 -28.42
N ASP A 262 -3.87 -17.38 -27.10
CA ASP A 262 -2.71 -17.99 -26.43
C ASP A 262 -1.39 -17.29 -26.82
N ALA A 263 -1.46 -15.97 -27.02
CA ALA A 263 -0.38 -15.03 -27.30
C ALA A 263 -0.83 -13.61 -26.91
N ASN A 264 0.11 -12.67 -26.79
CA ASN A 264 -0.23 -11.25 -26.64
C ASN A 264 -0.85 -10.71 -27.95
N ALA A 265 -1.89 -9.87 -27.86
CA ALA A 265 -2.43 -9.18 -29.05
C ALA A 265 -1.44 -8.11 -29.55
N LEU A 266 -0.77 -7.43 -28.62
CA LEU A 266 0.34 -6.53 -28.89
C LEU A 266 1.45 -6.74 -27.87
N MET A 267 2.64 -7.09 -28.33
CA MET A 267 3.87 -7.08 -27.56
C MET A 267 4.76 -5.95 -28.08
N PHE A 268 4.99 -4.93 -27.25
CA PHE A 268 5.77 -3.76 -27.60
C PHE A 268 7.14 -3.82 -26.95
N GLN A 269 8.17 -3.85 -27.79
CA GLN A 269 9.57 -3.92 -27.39
C GLN A 269 10.46 -2.92 -28.15
N ALA A 270 9.88 -1.95 -28.84
CA ALA A 270 10.61 -0.89 -29.54
C ALA A 270 10.95 0.29 -28.60
N SER A 271 11.82 1.20 -29.03
CA SER A 271 12.15 2.40 -28.26
C SER A 271 11.04 3.45 -28.24
N ILE A 272 10.31 3.60 -29.35
CA ILE A 272 9.18 4.49 -29.52
C ILE A 272 8.22 3.89 -30.53
N GLY A 273 6.93 4.15 -30.41
CA GLY A 273 5.95 3.75 -31.42
C GLY A 273 4.59 4.35 -31.15
N ARG A 274 3.69 4.21 -32.11
CA ARG A 274 2.29 4.61 -31.96
C ARG A 274 1.38 3.50 -32.43
N VAL A 275 0.40 3.15 -31.62
CA VAL A 275 -0.67 2.24 -31.98
C VAL A 275 -1.98 2.94 -31.67
N ALA A 276 -2.84 3.13 -32.66
CA ALA A 276 -4.07 3.89 -32.47
C ALA A 276 -5.25 3.36 -33.24
N ASN A 277 -6.46 3.57 -32.70
CA ASN A 277 -7.74 3.28 -33.34
C ASN A 277 -7.92 1.80 -33.72
N LEU A 278 -7.52 0.88 -32.82
CA LEU A 278 -7.68 -0.56 -33.01
C LEU A 278 -8.49 -1.18 -31.88
N THR A 279 -9.26 -2.22 -32.18
CA THR A 279 -9.78 -3.15 -31.18
C THR A 279 -8.77 -4.27 -30.97
N LEU A 280 -8.24 -4.39 -29.75
CA LEU A 280 -7.29 -5.43 -29.34
C LEU A 280 -7.99 -6.43 -28.42
N ARG A 281 -7.93 -7.71 -28.78
CA ARG A 281 -8.56 -8.81 -28.04
C ARG A 281 -7.57 -9.93 -27.79
N GLN A 282 -7.35 -10.27 -26.52
CA GLN A 282 -6.67 -11.51 -26.15
C GLN A 282 -7.68 -12.55 -25.71
N THR A 283 -7.50 -13.78 -26.20
CA THR A 283 -8.29 -14.97 -25.88
C THR A 283 -7.39 -16.13 -25.47
N GLY A 284 -7.91 -17.06 -24.67
CA GLY A 284 -7.08 -18.13 -24.09
C GLY A 284 -6.34 -17.69 -22.81
N GLY A 285 -5.53 -18.58 -22.24
CA GLY A 285 -4.96 -18.40 -20.89
C GLY A 285 -3.48 -18.01 -20.90
N GLY A 286 -3.04 -17.24 -19.90
CA GLY A 286 -1.60 -17.00 -19.63
C GLY A 286 -0.94 -15.86 -20.41
N TRP A 287 -1.70 -15.02 -21.11
CA TRP A 287 -1.16 -13.89 -21.90
C TRP A 287 -1.87 -12.58 -21.61
N TYR A 288 -1.17 -11.47 -21.81
CA TYR A 288 -1.74 -10.12 -21.71
C TYR A 288 -2.39 -9.73 -23.03
N CYS A 289 -3.31 -8.76 -23.04
CA CYS A 289 -3.73 -8.20 -24.33
C CYS A 289 -2.64 -7.30 -24.91
N VAL A 290 -2.12 -6.36 -24.10
CA VAL A 290 -0.98 -5.51 -24.45
C VAL A 290 0.14 -5.70 -23.43
N ASP A 291 1.32 -6.10 -23.88
CA ASP A 291 2.54 -6.25 -23.06
C ASP A 291 3.59 -5.22 -23.50
N ILE A 292 3.84 -4.22 -22.65
CA ILE A 292 4.79 -3.13 -22.90
C ILE A 292 6.02 -3.36 -22.02
N THR A 293 7.10 -3.84 -22.65
CA THR A 293 8.29 -4.28 -21.90
C THR A 293 9.41 -3.27 -21.88
N GLN A 294 9.35 -2.23 -22.72
CA GLN A 294 10.30 -1.12 -22.76
C GLN A 294 9.77 0.02 -23.64
N GLY A 295 10.47 1.16 -23.61
CA GLY A 295 10.27 2.26 -24.55
C GLY A 295 9.00 3.08 -24.31
N ARG A 296 8.70 3.94 -25.29
CA ARG A 296 7.62 4.93 -25.25
C ARG A 296 6.58 4.65 -26.33
N LEU A 297 5.59 3.83 -26.01
CA LEU A 297 4.43 3.60 -26.87
C LEU A 297 3.35 4.66 -26.63
N ASP A 298 2.88 5.34 -27.67
CA ASP A 298 1.61 6.10 -27.64
C ASP A 298 0.48 5.15 -28.07
N LEU A 299 -0.30 4.67 -27.10
CA LEU A 299 -1.44 3.79 -27.30
C LEU A 299 -2.73 4.62 -27.16
N GLU A 300 -3.43 4.84 -28.27
CA GLU A 300 -4.47 5.87 -28.35
C GLU A 300 -5.78 5.40 -28.97
N GLY A 301 -6.91 5.68 -28.32
CA GLY A 301 -8.22 5.47 -28.92
C GLY A 301 -8.51 4.00 -29.23
N CYS A 302 -7.85 3.09 -28.51
CA CYS A 302 -8.02 1.66 -28.68
C CYS A 302 -9.09 1.11 -27.73
N ASP A 303 -9.71 0.02 -28.15
CA ASP A 303 -10.63 -0.77 -27.34
C ASP A 303 -9.92 -2.08 -26.97
N ILE A 304 -9.72 -2.35 -25.67
CA ILE A 304 -8.80 -3.39 -25.17
C ILE A 304 -9.50 -4.29 -24.16
N SER A 305 -9.47 -5.61 -24.40
CA SER A 305 -9.96 -6.61 -23.43
C SER A 305 -9.14 -7.91 -23.45
N SER A 306 -9.11 -8.63 -22.34
CA SER A 306 -8.31 -9.85 -22.17
C SER A 306 -9.08 -10.97 -21.46
N GLN A 307 -9.02 -12.20 -21.98
CA GLN A 307 -9.53 -13.41 -21.31
C GLN A 307 -8.45 -14.16 -20.50
N GLY A 308 -7.20 -13.72 -20.57
CA GLY A 308 -6.06 -14.30 -19.88
C GLY A 308 -5.65 -13.44 -18.68
N LEU A 309 -4.51 -12.77 -18.81
CA LEU A 309 -3.94 -11.87 -17.82
C LEU A 309 -4.49 -10.44 -18.00
N ALA A 310 -3.77 -9.43 -17.52
CA ALA A 310 -4.21 -8.04 -17.57
C ALA A 310 -4.46 -7.55 -19.01
N CYS A 311 -5.37 -6.57 -19.18
CA CYS A 311 -5.61 -5.98 -20.50
C CYS A 311 -4.38 -5.22 -20.99
N VAL A 312 -3.75 -4.44 -20.12
CA VAL A 312 -2.43 -3.85 -20.38
C VAL A 312 -1.49 -4.17 -19.23
N THR A 313 -0.26 -4.60 -19.54
CA THR A 313 0.84 -4.60 -18.58
C THR A 313 1.95 -3.63 -19.01
N ILE A 314 2.51 -2.92 -18.05
CA ILE A 314 3.64 -2.00 -18.21
C ILE A 314 4.72 -2.41 -17.22
N ARG A 315 5.90 -2.77 -17.73
CA ARG A 315 6.95 -3.37 -16.90
C ARG A 315 8.36 -3.05 -17.37
N ASN A 316 9.34 -3.38 -16.53
CA ASN A 316 10.77 -3.27 -16.81
C ASN A 316 11.20 -1.83 -17.20
N GLY A 317 10.68 -0.81 -16.53
CA GLY A 317 11.02 0.59 -16.83
C GLY A 317 10.38 1.17 -18.09
N ALA A 318 9.42 0.48 -18.71
CA ALA A 318 8.66 1.03 -19.84
C ALA A 318 7.90 2.31 -19.45
N ASP A 319 7.81 3.28 -20.36
CA ASP A 319 7.20 4.60 -20.11
C ASP A 319 6.20 4.97 -21.24
N PRO A 320 5.10 4.21 -21.40
CA PRO A 320 4.12 4.46 -22.45
C PRO A 320 3.17 5.62 -22.10
N ARG A 321 2.47 6.13 -23.10
CA ARG A 321 1.32 7.02 -22.96
C ARG A 321 0.06 6.30 -23.42
N LEU A 322 -0.87 6.09 -22.51
CA LEU A 322 -2.15 5.47 -22.78
C LEU A 322 -3.19 6.58 -22.76
N ARG A 323 -3.81 6.87 -23.90
CA ARG A 323 -4.72 8.01 -24.04
C ARG A 323 -6.05 7.63 -24.66
N ARG A 324 -7.16 8.00 -24.02
CA ARG A 324 -8.52 7.83 -24.58
C ARG A 324 -8.83 6.39 -24.99
N ASN A 325 -8.28 5.42 -24.26
CA ASN A 325 -8.57 4.01 -24.48
C ASN A 325 -9.76 3.58 -23.64
N ARG A 326 -10.46 2.55 -24.12
CA ARG A 326 -11.43 1.79 -23.34
C ARG A 326 -10.80 0.46 -22.95
N ILE A 327 -10.57 0.26 -21.65
CA ILE A 327 -9.88 -0.92 -21.10
C ILE A 327 -10.87 -1.68 -20.22
N HIS A 328 -11.37 -2.81 -20.72
CA HIS A 328 -12.53 -3.43 -20.09
C HIS A 328 -12.56 -4.96 -20.12
N ASP A 329 -13.42 -5.50 -19.25
CA ASP A 329 -13.76 -6.93 -19.18
C ASP A 329 -12.56 -7.88 -19.10
N GLY A 330 -11.45 -7.42 -18.52
CA GLY A 330 -10.25 -8.22 -18.25
C GLY A 330 -10.51 -9.31 -17.22
N LYS A 331 -9.95 -10.51 -17.43
CA LYS A 331 -9.97 -11.60 -16.44
C LYS A 331 -9.01 -11.39 -15.27
N ALA A 332 -8.09 -10.45 -15.39
CA ALA A 332 -7.25 -9.94 -14.31
C ALA A 332 -7.49 -8.42 -14.13
N SER A 333 -6.43 -7.67 -13.84
CA SER A 333 -6.48 -6.21 -13.71
C SER A 333 -6.63 -5.53 -15.07
N GLY A 334 -7.25 -4.34 -15.11
CA GLY A 334 -7.36 -3.56 -16.35
C GLY A 334 -5.99 -3.13 -16.85
N VAL A 335 -5.28 -2.38 -16.01
CA VAL A 335 -3.86 -2.04 -16.22
C VAL A 335 -3.03 -2.55 -15.04
N LEU A 336 -1.94 -3.23 -15.34
CA LEU A 336 -0.95 -3.66 -14.36
C LEU A 336 0.36 -2.92 -14.60
N VAL A 337 0.86 -2.22 -13.59
CA VAL A 337 2.16 -1.52 -13.64
C VAL A 337 3.07 -2.13 -12.60
N HIS A 338 4.16 -2.77 -13.05
CA HIS A 338 5.08 -3.48 -12.16
C HIS A 338 6.52 -3.47 -12.65
N ASP A 339 7.45 -4.01 -11.86
CA ASP A 339 8.88 -4.10 -12.19
C ASP A 339 9.45 -2.74 -12.66
N SER A 340 9.24 -1.70 -11.84
CA SER A 340 9.61 -0.31 -12.16
C SER A 340 8.99 0.25 -13.44
N GLY A 341 7.88 -0.33 -13.93
CA GLY A 341 7.09 0.21 -15.01
C GLY A 341 6.63 1.64 -14.68
N MET A 342 6.76 2.53 -15.65
CA MET A 342 6.33 3.92 -15.58
C MET A 342 5.09 4.09 -16.47
N GLY A 343 4.87 5.31 -16.95
CA GLY A 343 3.88 5.61 -17.98
C GLY A 343 2.83 6.61 -17.53
N THR A 344 2.14 7.18 -18.51
CA THR A 344 1.05 8.13 -18.30
C THR A 344 -0.25 7.57 -18.84
N LEU A 345 -1.24 7.39 -17.97
CA LEU A 345 -2.61 7.03 -18.32
C LEU A 345 -3.45 8.30 -18.27
N GLU A 346 -3.91 8.77 -19.42
CA GLU A 346 -4.65 10.02 -19.55
C GLU A 346 -6.00 9.84 -20.26
N ASP A 347 -7.07 10.36 -19.66
CA ASP A 347 -8.42 10.36 -20.26
C ASP A 347 -8.91 8.95 -20.70
N ASN A 348 -8.53 7.88 -19.98
CA ASN A 348 -8.99 6.51 -20.27
C ASN A 348 -10.25 6.15 -19.49
N ASP A 349 -11.04 5.24 -20.06
CA ASP A 349 -12.18 4.57 -19.44
C ASP A 349 -11.78 3.13 -19.06
N ILE A 350 -11.77 2.80 -17.78
CA ILE A 350 -11.33 1.52 -17.23
C ILE A 350 -12.47 0.88 -16.43
N THR A 351 -13.04 -0.22 -16.94
CA THR A 351 -14.30 -0.75 -16.39
C THR A 351 -14.46 -2.28 -16.46
N GLY A 352 -15.25 -2.87 -15.57
CA GLY A 352 -15.71 -4.27 -15.66
C GLY A 352 -14.65 -5.36 -15.44
N ASN A 353 -13.41 -4.97 -15.12
CA ASN A 353 -12.29 -5.89 -14.91
C ASN A 353 -12.51 -6.76 -13.66
N ALA A 354 -12.01 -8.01 -13.71
CA ALA A 354 -12.24 -9.00 -12.67
C ALA A 354 -11.40 -8.79 -11.40
N LEU A 355 -10.23 -8.16 -11.54
CA LEU A 355 -9.43 -7.63 -10.44
C LEU A 355 -9.47 -6.09 -10.47
N ALA A 356 -8.41 -5.42 -10.01
CA ALA A 356 -8.39 -3.97 -9.92
C ALA A 356 -8.49 -3.31 -11.30
N GLY A 357 -9.10 -2.12 -11.36
CA GLY A 357 -9.04 -1.30 -12.57
C GLY A 357 -7.58 -0.99 -12.94
N VAL A 358 -6.81 -0.47 -11.98
CA VAL A 358 -5.37 -0.29 -12.08
C VAL A 358 -4.67 -0.90 -10.87
N GLU A 359 -3.67 -1.74 -11.11
CA GLU A 359 -2.82 -2.34 -10.08
C GLU A 359 -1.39 -1.84 -10.25
N ILE A 360 -0.79 -1.35 -9.16
CA ILE A 360 0.57 -0.82 -9.15
C ILE A 360 1.38 -1.52 -8.08
N LYS A 361 2.49 -2.16 -8.47
CA LYS A 361 3.33 -2.91 -7.54
C LYS A 361 4.80 -2.98 -7.93
N THR A 362 5.65 -3.48 -7.05
CA THR A 362 7.06 -3.78 -7.34
C THR A 362 7.79 -2.58 -7.96
N GLY A 363 7.65 -1.42 -7.31
CA GLY A 363 8.28 -0.17 -7.74
C GLY A 363 7.66 0.49 -8.99
N GLY A 364 6.52 -0.01 -9.50
CA GLY A 364 5.79 0.69 -10.55
C GLY A 364 5.39 2.11 -10.12
N ASP A 365 5.50 3.09 -11.01
CA ASP A 365 5.26 4.50 -10.69
C ASP A 365 4.58 5.24 -11.87
N PRO A 366 3.32 4.93 -12.17
CA PRO A 366 2.59 5.57 -13.26
C PRO A 366 1.99 6.91 -12.82
N THR A 367 1.75 7.79 -13.80
CA THR A 367 0.89 8.95 -13.65
C THR A 367 -0.50 8.66 -14.23
N LEU A 368 -1.53 8.69 -13.41
CA LEU A 368 -2.93 8.57 -13.81
C LEU A 368 -3.57 9.94 -13.77
N ARG A 369 -4.05 10.45 -14.91
CA ARG A 369 -4.67 11.77 -15.01
C ARG A 369 -6.01 11.75 -15.73
N ARG A 370 -7.06 12.27 -15.10
CA ARG A 370 -8.42 12.39 -15.70
C ARG A 370 -9.00 11.08 -16.26
N ASN A 371 -8.67 9.95 -15.65
CA ASN A 371 -9.27 8.67 -16.01
C ASN A 371 -10.60 8.48 -15.28
N GLN A 372 -11.48 7.68 -15.89
CA GLN A 372 -12.68 7.13 -15.26
C GLN A 372 -12.40 5.67 -14.91
N ILE A 373 -12.40 5.32 -13.63
CA ILE A 373 -12.12 3.96 -13.13
C ILE A 373 -13.33 3.47 -12.35
N HIS A 374 -14.17 2.67 -13.00
CA HIS A 374 -15.49 2.40 -12.46
C HIS A 374 -16.07 1.02 -12.75
N ASP A 375 -17.05 0.64 -11.92
CA ASP A 375 -17.81 -0.62 -12.05
C ASP A 375 -16.92 -1.88 -12.17
N GLY A 376 -15.74 -1.86 -11.55
CA GLY A 376 -14.87 -3.02 -11.42
C GLY A 376 -15.44 -4.07 -10.46
N ARG A 377 -15.03 -5.34 -10.64
CA ARG A 377 -15.50 -6.44 -9.78
C ARG A 377 -14.76 -6.53 -8.45
N THR A 378 -13.66 -5.78 -8.30
CA THR A 378 -12.97 -5.56 -7.02
C THR A 378 -12.75 -4.06 -6.79
N GLY A 379 -11.53 -3.63 -6.46
CA GLY A 379 -11.20 -2.21 -6.21
C GLY A 379 -10.90 -1.43 -7.50
N GLY A 380 -10.94 -0.10 -7.42
CA GLY A 380 -10.61 0.76 -8.56
C GLY A 380 -9.10 0.81 -8.81
N VAL A 381 -8.35 1.26 -7.79
CA VAL A 381 -6.88 1.30 -7.82
C VAL A 381 -6.32 0.52 -6.64
N PHE A 382 -5.32 -0.32 -6.89
CA PHE A 382 -4.64 -1.10 -5.87
C PHE A 382 -3.14 -0.88 -5.93
N VAL A 383 -2.57 -0.30 -4.87
CA VAL A 383 -1.15 0.03 -4.76
C VAL A 383 -0.52 -0.81 -3.65
N HIS A 384 0.44 -1.66 -3.99
CA HIS A 384 1.09 -2.53 -3.01
C HIS A 384 2.52 -2.92 -3.37
N ASP A 385 3.22 -3.63 -2.48
CA ASP A 385 4.60 -4.10 -2.68
C ASP A 385 5.54 -3.00 -3.17
N SER A 386 5.59 -1.87 -2.45
CA SER A 386 6.36 -0.67 -2.82
C SER A 386 5.97 -0.05 -4.17
N GLY A 387 4.73 -0.28 -4.61
CA GLY A 387 4.13 0.47 -5.71
C GLY A 387 4.04 1.96 -5.35
N MET A 388 4.40 2.79 -6.31
CA MET A 388 4.29 4.25 -6.26
C MET A 388 3.21 4.69 -7.24
N GLY A 389 3.08 5.98 -7.48
CA GLY A 389 2.21 6.51 -8.52
C GLY A 389 1.61 7.85 -8.15
N THR A 390 1.25 8.61 -9.18
CA THR A 390 0.61 9.91 -9.03
C THR A 390 -0.76 9.88 -9.69
N LEU A 391 -1.82 9.97 -8.89
CA LEU A 391 -3.21 9.96 -9.32
C LEU A 391 -3.75 11.39 -9.21
N GLU A 392 -4.04 12.02 -10.36
CA GLU A 392 -4.51 13.39 -10.41
C GLU A 392 -5.81 13.56 -11.19
N ASP A 393 -6.76 14.27 -10.60
CA ASP A 393 -7.99 14.67 -11.30
C ASP A 393 -8.78 13.48 -11.88
N ASN A 394 -8.67 12.28 -11.28
CA ASN A 394 -9.39 11.08 -11.71
C ASN A 394 -10.76 10.96 -11.02
N ASP A 395 -11.66 10.23 -11.67
CA ASP A 395 -12.95 9.84 -11.13
C ASP A 395 -12.96 8.32 -10.87
N ILE A 396 -13.00 7.91 -9.59
CA ILE A 396 -12.92 6.52 -9.15
C ILE A 396 -14.22 6.17 -8.42
N THR A 397 -15.07 5.34 -9.04
CA THR A 397 -16.46 5.20 -8.61
C THR A 397 -17.09 3.82 -8.81
N GLY A 398 -18.07 3.47 -7.98
CA GLY A 398 -18.96 2.31 -8.21
C GLY A 398 -18.31 0.92 -8.13
N ASN A 399 -17.02 0.85 -7.76
CA ASN A 399 -16.29 -0.41 -7.68
C ASN A 399 -16.84 -1.32 -6.58
N ALA A 400 -16.79 -2.64 -6.79
CA ALA A 400 -17.43 -3.61 -5.91
C ALA A 400 -16.72 -3.79 -4.55
N SER A 401 -15.45 -3.39 -4.45
CA SER A 401 -14.67 -3.27 -3.22
C SER A 401 -14.22 -1.81 -3.02
N THR A 402 -13.21 -1.58 -2.19
CA THR A 402 -12.71 -0.24 -1.87
C THR A 402 -12.17 0.42 -3.13
N ASN A 403 -12.54 1.69 -3.35
CA ASN A 403 -12.14 2.40 -4.57
C ASN A 403 -10.62 2.52 -4.71
N VAL A 404 -9.91 2.88 -3.62
CA VAL A 404 -8.45 2.85 -3.58
C VAL A 404 -7.94 2.07 -2.37
N THR A 405 -7.09 1.08 -2.61
CA THR A 405 -6.41 0.35 -1.53
C THR A 405 -4.91 0.55 -1.62
N ILE A 406 -4.27 0.88 -0.50
CA ILE A 406 -2.83 1.09 -0.39
C ILE A 406 -2.28 0.19 0.72
N LYS A 407 -1.35 -0.70 0.41
CA LYS A 407 -0.78 -1.59 1.43
C LYS A 407 0.63 -2.08 1.16
N THR A 408 1.25 -2.75 2.14
CA THR A 408 2.55 -3.42 1.96
C THR A 408 3.61 -2.46 1.39
N GLY A 409 3.75 -1.29 2.04
CA GLY A 409 4.71 -0.26 1.66
C GLY A 409 4.38 0.52 0.38
N GLY A 410 3.18 0.35 -0.20
CA GLY A 410 2.73 1.24 -1.28
C GLY A 410 2.63 2.69 -0.80
N ASP A 411 3.03 3.65 -1.63
CA ASP A 411 3.11 5.08 -1.26
C ASP A 411 2.73 6.00 -2.43
N PRO A 412 1.45 6.00 -2.88
CA PRO A 412 1.01 6.86 -3.97
C PRO A 412 0.69 8.29 -3.50
N THR A 413 0.74 9.23 -4.43
CA THR A 413 0.17 10.57 -4.27
C THR A 413 -1.18 10.65 -4.97
N LEU A 414 -2.24 10.93 -4.22
CA LEU A 414 -3.60 11.16 -4.71
C LEU A 414 -3.93 12.63 -4.58
N ARG A 415 -4.15 13.32 -5.70
CA ARG A 415 -4.41 14.75 -5.74
C ARG A 415 -5.65 15.12 -6.55
N ARG A 416 -6.58 15.87 -5.95
CA ARG A 416 -7.81 16.34 -6.62
C ARG A 416 -8.65 15.25 -7.30
N ASN A 417 -8.63 14.04 -6.77
CA ASN A 417 -9.48 12.96 -7.27
C ASN A 417 -10.88 13.05 -6.66
N ARG A 418 -11.86 12.55 -7.40
CA ARG A 418 -13.20 12.26 -6.88
C ARG A 418 -13.27 10.76 -6.59
N ILE A 419 -13.46 10.39 -5.32
CA ILE A 419 -13.48 8.99 -4.87
C ILE A 419 -14.82 8.72 -4.20
N HIS A 420 -15.74 8.11 -4.95
CA HIS A 420 -17.13 8.11 -4.51
C HIS A 420 -17.94 6.88 -4.86
N ASP A 421 -19.07 6.74 -4.16
CA ASP A 421 -20.09 5.70 -4.39
C ASP A 421 -19.51 4.27 -4.49
N GLY A 422 -18.40 3.99 -3.81
CA GLY A 422 -17.85 2.65 -3.66
C GLY A 422 -18.78 1.75 -2.87
N ARG A 423 -18.85 0.47 -3.22
CA ARG A 423 -19.72 -0.49 -2.51
C ARG A 423 -19.19 -0.86 -1.12
N THR A 424 -17.94 -0.51 -0.82
CA THR A 424 -17.33 -0.56 0.51
C THR A 424 -16.75 0.82 0.88
N GLY A 425 -15.45 0.94 1.18
CA GLY A 425 -14.79 2.18 1.56
C GLY A 425 -14.31 3.02 0.37
N GLY A 426 -13.98 4.30 0.64
CA GLY A 426 -13.36 5.18 -0.35
C GLY A 426 -11.88 4.87 -0.54
N VAL A 427 -11.08 5.09 0.51
CA VAL A 427 -9.65 4.75 0.56
C VAL A 427 -9.36 3.85 1.76
N PHE A 428 -8.57 2.81 1.57
CA PHE A 428 -8.13 1.93 2.66
C PHE A 428 -6.61 1.80 2.67
N VAL A 429 -5.99 2.22 3.78
CA VAL A 429 -4.54 2.18 3.98
C VAL A 429 -4.20 1.20 5.11
N LEU A 430 -3.43 0.15 4.79
CA LEU A 430 -3.15 -0.95 5.73
C LEU A 430 -1.78 -1.60 5.49
N ASP A 431 -1.35 -2.50 6.38
CA ASP A 431 -0.10 -3.27 6.27
C ASP A 431 1.13 -2.38 5.95
N SER A 432 1.34 -1.31 6.73
CA SER A 432 2.39 -0.30 6.49
C SER A 432 2.29 0.41 5.13
N GLY A 433 1.08 0.50 4.57
CA GLY A 433 0.78 1.39 3.46
C GLY A 433 0.96 2.85 3.88
N MET A 434 1.49 3.64 2.96
CA MET A 434 1.69 5.08 3.09
C MET A 434 0.81 5.80 2.05
N GLY A 435 1.05 7.09 1.85
CA GLY A 435 0.42 7.84 0.77
C GLY A 435 0.10 9.27 1.17
N MET A 436 0.11 10.16 0.18
CA MET A 436 -0.31 11.55 0.32
C MET A 436 -1.65 11.73 -0.37
N LEU A 437 -2.70 12.00 0.40
CA LEU A 437 -4.03 12.36 -0.10
C LEU A 437 -4.19 13.87 0.05
N GLU A 438 -4.13 14.61 -1.05
CA GLU A 438 -4.20 16.07 -1.07
C GLU A 438 -5.38 16.59 -1.92
N ASP A 439 -6.18 17.50 -1.36
CA ASP A 439 -7.26 18.19 -2.09
C ASP A 439 -8.28 17.24 -2.78
N ASN A 440 -8.48 16.02 -2.27
CA ASN A 440 -9.44 15.06 -2.83
C ASN A 440 -10.85 15.26 -2.29
N ASP A 441 -11.84 14.84 -3.07
CA ASP A 441 -13.26 14.81 -2.71
C ASP A 441 -13.73 13.36 -2.53
N ILE A 442 -13.96 12.95 -1.28
CA ILE A 442 -14.29 11.56 -0.89
C ILE A 442 -15.73 11.52 -0.35
N THR A 443 -16.64 10.87 -1.08
CA THR A 443 -18.08 11.01 -0.80
C THR A 443 -18.94 9.79 -1.11
N GLY A 444 -20.08 9.63 -0.42
CA GLY A 444 -21.11 8.64 -0.78
C GLY A 444 -20.75 7.15 -0.61
N ASN A 445 -19.53 6.84 -0.15
CA ASN A 445 -19.06 5.47 0.03
C ASN A 445 -19.88 4.72 1.10
N ALA A 446 -20.02 3.41 0.93
CA ALA A 446 -20.90 2.59 1.77
C ALA A 446 -20.33 2.29 3.17
N LEU A 447 -19.00 2.23 3.29
CA LEU A 447 -18.26 2.17 4.55
C LEU A 447 -17.50 3.50 4.75
N ALA A 448 -16.40 3.48 5.50
CA ALA A 448 -15.65 4.70 5.82
C ALA A 448 -15.15 5.42 4.55
N GLY A 449 -15.12 6.75 4.61
CA GLY A 449 -14.51 7.55 3.55
C GLY A 449 -13.03 7.20 3.40
N VAL A 450 -12.30 7.26 4.52
CA VAL A 450 -10.92 6.74 4.63
C VAL A 450 -10.81 5.81 5.83
N GLU A 451 -10.24 4.64 5.62
CA GLU A 451 -9.91 3.67 6.66
C GLU A 451 -8.40 3.52 6.77
N ILE A 452 -7.87 3.54 8.00
CA ILE A 452 -6.45 3.39 8.28
C ILE A 452 -6.28 2.30 9.34
N ALA A 453 -5.59 1.21 8.99
CA ALA A 453 -5.45 0.04 9.86
C ALA A 453 -4.05 -0.55 9.83
N THR A 454 -3.73 -1.41 10.80
CA THR A 454 -2.57 -2.33 10.74
C THR A 454 -1.25 -1.63 10.36
N GLY A 455 -0.94 -0.54 11.07
CA GLY A 455 0.29 0.24 10.86
C GLY A 455 0.32 1.07 9.57
N GLY A 456 -0.79 1.23 8.85
CA GLY A 456 -0.90 2.24 7.79
C GLY A 456 -0.72 3.65 8.35
N ASP A 457 -0.04 4.52 7.61
CA ASP A 457 0.32 5.88 8.07
C ASP A 457 0.25 6.92 6.94
N PRO A 458 -0.94 7.19 6.37
CA PRO A 458 -1.08 8.17 5.30
C PRO A 458 -1.09 9.62 5.83
N THR A 459 -0.75 10.57 4.96
CA THR A 459 -1.02 11.99 5.19
C THR A 459 -2.24 12.44 4.38
N LEU A 460 -3.27 12.92 5.07
CA LEU A 460 -4.48 13.50 4.49
C LEU A 460 -4.42 15.02 4.67
N ARG A 461 -4.34 15.77 3.58
CA ARG A 461 -4.26 17.23 3.63
C ARG A 461 -5.31 17.91 2.75
N ARG A 462 -6.11 18.82 3.32
CA ARG A 462 -7.12 19.61 2.60
C ARG A 462 -8.14 18.80 1.80
N ASN A 463 -8.44 17.58 2.23
CA ASN A 463 -9.48 16.77 1.60
C ASN A 463 -10.86 17.18 2.13
N ARG A 464 -11.88 16.99 1.29
CA ARG A 464 -13.28 16.98 1.72
C ARG A 464 -13.75 15.54 1.86
N ILE A 465 -14.19 15.15 3.05
CA ILE A 465 -14.65 13.79 3.36
C ILE A 465 -16.08 13.86 3.90
N HIS A 466 -17.05 13.57 3.04
CA HIS A 466 -18.42 13.95 3.35
C HIS A 466 -19.53 13.05 2.81
N ASP A 467 -20.68 13.13 3.48
CA ASP A 467 -21.92 12.43 3.08
C ASP A 467 -21.75 10.91 2.88
N GLY A 468 -20.79 10.30 3.58
CA GLY A 468 -20.60 8.84 3.62
C GLY A 468 -21.65 8.14 4.48
N LYS A 469 -21.83 6.82 4.26
CA LYS A 469 -22.80 6.01 5.00
C LYS A 469 -22.27 5.44 6.32
N ALA A 470 -20.98 5.65 6.60
CA ALA A 470 -20.32 5.30 7.87
C ALA A 470 -19.56 6.50 8.43
N SER A 471 -18.44 6.25 9.12
CA SER A 471 -17.55 7.30 9.64
C SER A 471 -16.80 7.99 8.49
N GLY A 472 -16.46 9.28 8.65
CA GLY A 472 -15.68 9.99 7.64
C GLY A 472 -14.28 9.40 7.51
N VAL A 473 -13.55 9.39 8.63
CA VAL A 473 -12.28 8.68 8.78
C VAL A 473 -12.38 7.68 9.92
N LEU A 474 -11.91 6.46 9.69
CA LEU A 474 -11.80 5.40 10.69
C LEU A 474 -10.34 5.01 10.86
N VAL A 475 -9.82 5.09 12.09
CA VAL A 475 -8.45 4.68 12.45
C VAL A 475 -8.54 3.56 13.48
N LEU A 476 -7.99 2.39 13.15
CA LEU A 476 -8.12 1.18 13.96
C LEU A 476 -6.87 0.30 13.93
N ASP A 477 -6.78 -0.66 14.85
CA ASP A 477 -5.79 -1.75 14.84
C ASP A 477 -4.33 -1.27 14.67
N GLY A 478 -3.95 -0.24 15.44
CA GLY A 478 -2.63 0.37 15.37
C GLY A 478 -2.37 1.19 14.10
N GLY A 479 -3.42 1.57 13.37
CA GLY A 479 -3.35 2.57 12.30
C GLY A 479 -2.87 3.92 12.84
N MET A 480 -2.00 4.56 12.08
CA MET A 480 -1.46 5.88 12.35
C MET A 480 -2.07 6.88 11.35
N GLY A 481 -1.37 7.95 11.01
CA GLY A 481 -1.81 8.91 10.00
C GLY A 481 -1.86 10.35 10.50
N THR A 482 -1.61 11.27 9.59
CA THR A 482 -1.70 12.72 9.84
C THR A 482 -2.82 13.33 9.02
N LEU A 483 -3.83 13.87 9.69
CA LEU A 483 -4.95 14.59 9.10
C LEU A 483 -4.75 16.08 9.33
N GLU A 484 -4.47 16.83 8.28
CA GLU A 484 -4.20 18.27 8.35
C GLU A 484 -5.14 19.09 7.45
N ASP A 485 -5.75 20.13 8.01
CA ASP A 485 -6.56 21.10 7.26
C ASP A 485 -7.72 20.46 6.44
N ASN A 486 -8.26 19.31 6.86
CA ASN A 486 -9.36 18.62 6.17
C ASN A 486 -10.74 19.14 6.61
N ASP A 487 -11.72 18.98 5.71
CA ASP A 487 -13.13 19.32 5.92
C ASP A 487 -13.97 18.03 5.97
N ILE A 488 -14.43 17.65 7.16
CA ILE A 488 -15.14 16.37 7.42
C ILE A 488 -16.57 16.67 7.86
N THR A 489 -17.56 16.30 7.04
CA THR A 489 -18.94 16.76 7.25
C THR A 489 -20.03 15.80 6.76
N GLY A 490 -21.23 15.83 7.35
CA GLY A 490 -22.42 15.14 6.82
C GLY A 490 -22.42 13.59 6.88
N ASN A 491 -21.33 12.98 7.36
CA ASN A 491 -21.18 11.53 7.48
C ASN A 491 -22.22 10.93 8.44
N ALA A 492 -22.65 9.70 8.15
CA ALA A 492 -23.76 9.07 8.87
C ALA A 492 -23.38 8.57 10.27
N LEU A 493 -22.10 8.25 10.49
CA LEU A 493 -21.54 7.99 11.82
C LEU A 493 -20.59 9.14 12.19
N ALA A 494 -19.57 8.87 13.01
CA ALA A 494 -18.67 9.91 13.50
C ALA A 494 -17.89 10.57 12.35
N GLY A 495 -17.54 11.84 12.49
CA GLY A 495 -16.61 12.48 11.56
C GLY A 495 -15.27 11.73 11.54
N VAL A 496 -14.70 11.51 12.72
CA VAL A 496 -13.51 10.67 12.92
C VAL A 496 -13.76 9.67 14.05
N GLU A 497 -13.47 8.40 13.80
CA GLU A 497 -13.55 7.31 14.77
C GLU A 497 -12.15 6.72 14.98
N ILE A 498 -11.71 6.59 16.23
CA ILE A 498 -10.39 6.10 16.63
C ILE A 498 -10.61 4.95 17.62
N LYS A 499 -10.15 3.74 17.27
CA LYS A 499 -10.34 2.57 18.11
C LYS A 499 -9.23 1.53 18.02
N THR A 500 -9.28 0.52 18.88
CA THR A 500 -8.36 -0.63 18.89
C THR A 500 -6.89 -0.24 18.73
N GLY A 501 -6.44 0.75 19.52
CA GLY A 501 -5.06 1.23 19.51
C GLY A 501 -4.66 2.12 18.33
N GLY A 502 -5.61 2.60 17.52
CA GLY A 502 -5.36 3.65 16.54
C GLY A 502 -4.84 4.93 17.20
N ASP A 503 -3.87 5.60 16.58
CA ASP A 503 -3.20 6.77 17.16
C ASP A 503 -2.87 7.84 16.08
N PRO A 504 -3.88 8.49 15.49
CA PRO A 504 -3.66 9.50 14.47
C PRO A 504 -3.35 10.89 15.06
N THR A 505 -2.71 11.73 14.26
CA THR A 505 -2.59 13.17 14.54
C THR A 505 -3.60 13.96 13.70
N LEU A 506 -4.52 14.67 14.35
CA LEU A 506 -5.49 15.56 13.72
C LEU A 506 -5.11 17.01 14.02
N ARG A 507 -4.78 17.78 12.98
CA ARG A 507 -4.38 19.18 13.12
C ARG A 507 -5.16 20.12 12.21
N ARG A 508 -5.79 21.16 12.79
CA ARG A 508 -6.52 22.20 12.05
C ARG A 508 -7.62 21.69 11.11
N ASN A 509 -8.25 20.56 11.46
CA ASN A 509 -9.38 20.05 10.70
C ASN A 509 -10.68 20.73 11.15
N ARG A 510 -11.64 20.80 10.23
CA ARG A 510 -13.02 21.18 10.51
C ARG A 510 -13.88 19.91 10.52
N ILE A 511 -14.45 19.56 11.66
CA ILE A 511 -15.26 18.34 11.84
C ILE A 511 -16.65 18.76 12.27
N HIS A 512 -17.60 18.79 11.33
CA HIS A 512 -18.84 19.50 11.56
C HIS A 512 -20.08 18.97 10.87
N ASP A 513 -21.25 19.30 11.44
CA ASP A 513 -22.56 18.96 10.88
C ASP A 513 -22.73 17.45 10.58
N GLY A 514 -22.05 16.58 11.33
CA GLY A 514 -22.20 15.14 11.25
C GLY A 514 -23.54 14.67 11.83
N ARG A 515 -24.00 13.47 11.40
CA ARG A 515 -25.28 12.91 11.87
C ARG A 515 -25.20 12.29 13.27
N THR A 516 -23.99 12.07 13.79
CA THR A 516 -23.74 11.65 15.17
C THR A 516 -22.72 12.58 15.84
N GLY A 517 -21.69 12.05 16.50
CA GLY A 517 -20.63 12.84 17.13
C GLY A 517 -19.55 13.27 16.13
N GLY A 518 -18.75 14.29 16.48
CA GLY A 518 -17.65 14.75 15.65
C GLY A 518 -16.48 13.77 15.68
N VAL A 519 -15.94 13.53 16.88
CA VAL A 519 -14.84 12.59 17.12
C VAL A 519 -15.28 11.55 18.15
N PHE A 520 -15.02 10.28 17.87
CA PHE A 520 -15.31 9.18 18.78
C PHE A 520 -14.05 8.35 19.04
N VAL A 521 -13.58 8.33 20.28
CA VAL A 521 -12.37 7.60 20.70
C VAL A 521 -12.76 6.50 21.69
N HIS A 522 -12.49 5.24 21.34
CA HIS A 522 -12.88 4.10 22.17
C HIS A 522 -11.96 2.89 22.02
N ASP A 523 -12.17 1.84 22.81
CA ASP A 523 -11.43 0.58 22.76
C ASP A 523 -9.90 0.79 22.73
N SER A 524 -9.39 1.56 23.69
CA SER A 524 -7.98 1.95 23.79
C SER A 524 -7.44 2.75 22.60
N GLY A 525 -8.31 3.43 21.85
CA GLY A 525 -7.91 4.44 20.86
C GLY A 525 -7.19 5.60 21.54
N MET A 526 -6.14 6.10 20.90
CA MET A 526 -5.31 7.22 21.37
C MET A 526 -5.58 8.43 20.48
N GLY A 527 -4.55 9.10 19.99
CA GLY A 527 -4.65 10.21 19.05
C GLY A 527 -4.37 11.57 19.68
N THR A 528 -3.79 12.45 18.86
CA THR A 528 -3.54 13.86 19.21
C THR A 528 -4.39 14.77 18.34
N LEU A 529 -5.27 15.54 18.98
CA LEU A 529 -6.15 16.51 18.34
C LEU A 529 -5.67 17.91 18.70
N GLU A 530 -5.11 18.62 17.72
CA GLU A 530 -4.53 19.95 17.91
C GLU A 530 -5.15 21.01 16.99
N ASP A 531 -5.56 22.14 17.57
CA ASP A 531 -6.04 23.31 16.82
C ASP A 531 -7.24 23.00 15.87
N ASN A 532 -8.04 21.98 16.16
CA ASN A 532 -9.21 21.61 15.34
C ASN A 532 -10.46 22.42 15.71
N ASP A 533 -11.38 22.53 14.75
CA ASP A 533 -12.70 23.12 14.94
C ASP A 533 -13.78 22.02 14.83
N ILE A 534 -14.37 21.63 15.97
CA ILE A 534 -15.35 20.54 16.07
C ILE A 534 -16.71 21.14 16.46
N THR A 535 -17.66 21.15 15.53
CA THR A 535 -18.86 21.99 15.69
C THR A 535 -20.15 21.44 15.06
N GLY A 536 -21.31 21.80 15.62
CA GLY A 536 -22.61 21.58 14.98
C GLY A 536 -23.06 20.12 14.84
N ASN A 537 -22.32 19.17 15.40
CA ASN A 537 -22.62 17.74 15.27
C ASN A 537 -23.93 17.39 15.99
N ALA A 538 -24.66 16.42 15.44
CA ALA A 538 -26.01 16.11 15.91
C ALA A 538 -26.06 15.40 17.28
N SER A 539 -24.91 15.01 17.82
CA SER A 539 -24.73 14.47 19.17
C SER A 539 -23.60 15.23 19.91
N THR A 540 -22.90 14.57 20.83
CA THR A 540 -21.71 15.12 21.51
C THR A 540 -20.59 15.33 20.50
N ASN A 541 -19.90 16.47 20.57
CA ASN A 541 -18.83 16.79 19.62
C ASN A 541 -17.63 15.83 19.77
N VAL A 542 -17.17 15.57 20.99
CA VAL A 542 -16.12 14.57 21.26
C VAL A 542 -16.60 13.57 22.29
N VAL A 543 -16.53 12.29 21.98
CA VAL A 543 -16.83 11.20 22.92
C VAL A 543 -15.57 10.38 23.15
N ILE A 544 -15.24 10.14 24.41
CA ILE A 544 -14.11 9.33 24.86
C ILE A 544 -14.66 8.24 25.78
N THR A 545 -14.47 6.97 25.41
CA THR A 545 -15.05 5.84 26.15
C THR A 545 -14.16 4.60 26.15
N THR A 546 -14.47 3.61 26.97
CA THR A 546 -13.89 2.26 26.90
C THR A 546 -12.35 2.27 26.84
N GLY A 547 -11.74 3.01 27.76
CA GLY A 547 -10.28 3.12 27.86
C GLY A 547 -9.59 3.94 26.76
N GLY A 548 -10.33 4.63 25.89
CA GLY A 548 -9.73 5.61 24.98
C GLY A 548 -9.04 6.73 25.76
N ASP A 549 -7.90 7.23 25.26
CA ASP A 549 -7.05 8.20 25.96
C ASP A 549 -6.39 9.21 24.99
N PRO A 550 -7.18 10.08 24.33
CA PRO A 550 -6.64 11.06 23.41
C PRO A 550 -6.09 12.30 24.13
N THR A 551 -5.19 13.01 23.48
CA THR A 551 -4.79 14.38 23.86
C THR A 551 -5.50 15.40 22.99
N LEU A 552 -6.31 16.27 23.60
CA LEU A 552 -6.99 17.39 22.95
C LEU A 552 -6.32 18.69 23.38
N ARG A 553 -5.71 19.40 22.44
CA ARG A 553 -5.01 20.66 22.71
C ARG A 553 -5.44 21.80 21.80
N ARG A 554 -5.82 22.94 22.39
CA ARG A 554 -6.19 24.17 21.65
C ARG A 554 -7.30 24.00 20.60
N ASN A 555 -8.20 23.04 20.80
CA ASN A 555 -9.34 22.86 19.92
C ASN A 555 -10.47 23.83 20.29
N ARG A 556 -11.28 24.20 19.30
CA ARG A 556 -12.57 24.84 19.51
C ARG A 556 -13.65 23.77 19.40
N ILE A 557 -14.43 23.57 20.48
CA ILE A 557 -15.46 22.53 20.56
C ILE A 557 -16.79 23.20 20.92
N HIS A 558 -17.66 23.39 19.93
CA HIS A 558 -18.80 24.26 20.13
C HIS A 558 -20.08 23.87 19.39
N ASP A 559 -21.20 24.45 19.83
CA ASP A 559 -22.51 24.36 19.17
C ASP A 559 -22.98 22.91 18.86
N GLY A 560 -22.50 21.92 19.62
CA GLY A 560 -22.98 20.54 19.56
C GLY A 560 -24.40 20.42 20.11
N LYS A 561 -25.17 19.45 19.61
CA LYS A 561 -26.56 19.22 20.07
C LYS A 561 -26.65 18.44 21.39
N ALA A 562 -25.53 17.96 21.92
CA ALA A 562 -25.41 17.39 23.26
C ALA A 562 -24.27 18.09 24.02
N SER A 563 -23.45 17.33 24.75
CA SER A 563 -22.29 17.86 25.48
C SER A 563 -21.15 18.23 24.53
N GLY A 564 -20.26 19.13 24.92
CA GLY A 564 -19.07 19.44 24.12
C GLY A 564 -18.13 18.25 24.09
N VAL A 565 -17.70 17.81 25.27
CA VAL A 565 -16.94 16.57 25.46
C VAL A 565 -17.67 15.66 26.44
N LEU A 566 -17.76 14.38 26.12
CA LEU A 566 -18.27 13.34 27.00
C LEU A 566 -17.17 12.30 27.26
N VAL A 567 -16.88 12.06 28.53
CA VAL A 567 -15.93 11.03 28.98
C VAL A 567 -16.66 10.01 29.83
N LEU A 568 -16.69 8.75 29.38
CA LEU A 568 -17.43 7.68 30.06
C LEU A 568 -16.75 6.31 30.01
N ASP A 569 -17.26 5.34 30.77
CA ASP A 569 -16.84 3.92 30.75
C ASP A 569 -15.31 3.74 30.81
N SER A 570 -14.69 4.32 31.85
CA SER A 570 -13.23 4.34 32.04
C SER A 570 -12.45 5.03 30.90
N GLY A 571 -13.10 5.88 30.12
CA GLY A 571 -12.44 6.79 29.19
C GLY A 571 -11.52 7.74 29.95
N MET A 572 -10.35 7.95 29.36
CA MET A 572 -9.29 8.83 29.82
C MET A 572 -9.07 9.94 28.80
N GLY A 573 -8.25 10.92 29.13
CA GLY A 573 -7.87 11.91 28.13
C GLY A 573 -7.32 13.15 28.77
N THR A 574 -6.52 13.87 28.00
CA THR A 574 -5.88 15.10 28.43
C THR A 574 -6.41 16.24 27.57
N LEU A 575 -7.25 17.10 28.17
CA LEU A 575 -7.83 18.29 27.55
C LEU A 575 -7.04 19.50 28.03
N GLU A 576 -6.30 20.14 27.14
CA GLU A 576 -5.47 21.30 27.46
C GLU A 576 -5.73 22.50 26.56
N ASP A 577 -5.87 23.67 27.19
CA ASP A 577 -5.95 24.94 26.47
C ASP A 577 -7.09 24.98 25.41
N ASN A 578 -8.15 24.18 25.58
CA ASN A 578 -9.29 24.12 24.65
C ASN A 578 -10.34 25.19 24.97
N ASP A 579 -11.08 25.59 23.94
CA ASP A 579 -12.20 26.53 24.02
C ASP A 579 -13.53 25.78 23.76
N ILE A 580 -14.33 25.59 24.82
CA ILE A 580 -15.55 24.77 24.82
C ILE A 580 -16.78 25.64 25.10
N THR A 581 -17.66 25.82 24.11
CA THR A 581 -18.70 26.85 24.16
C THR A 581 -20.02 26.49 23.47
N GLY A 582 -21.14 27.10 23.87
CA GLY A 582 -22.40 27.06 23.09
C GLY A 582 -23.12 25.71 22.96
N ASN A 583 -22.56 24.63 23.52
CA ASN A 583 -23.11 23.28 23.48
C ASN A 583 -24.48 23.21 24.18
N ALA A 584 -25.36 22.33 23.69
CA ALA A 584 -26.73 22.25 24.16
C ALA A 584 -26.87 21.62 25.56
N LEU A 585 -25.93 20.75 25.93
CA LEU A 585 -25.76 20.23 27.28
C LEU A 585 -24.46 20.77 27.88
N ALA A 586 -23.86 20.03 28.82
CA ALA A 586 -22.68 20.50 29.55
C ALA A 586 -21.51 20.73 28.58
N GLY A 587 -20.63 21.68 28.94
CA GLY A 587 -19.37 21.84 28.21
C GLY A 587 -18.57 20.54 28.22
N VAL A 588 -18.35 20.00 29.43
CA VAL A 588 -17.75 18.67 29.63
C VAL A 588 -18.62 17.82 30.57
N GLU A 589 -18.91 16.59 30.17
CA GLU A 589 -19.64 15.60 30.96
C GLU A 589 -18.72 14.41 31.26
N ILE A 590 -18.62 14.01 32.52
CA ILE A 590 -17.75 12.93 33.00
C ILE A 590 -18.63 11.95 33.77
N LYS A 591 -18.70 10.69 33.32
CA LYS A 591 -19.54 9.69 33.97
C LYS A 591 -19.03 8.26 33.90
N THR A 592 -19.68 7.35 34.63
CA THR A 592 -19.40 5.91 34.60
C THR A 592 -17.91 5.58 34.72
N GLY A 593 -17.24 6.16 35.71
CA GLY A 593 -15.80 5.94 35.94
C GLY A 593 -14.85 6.63 34.96
N GLY A 594 -15.33 7.53 34.09
CA GLY A 594 -14.47 8.40 33.30
C GLY A 594 -13.57 9.27 34.19
N ASP A 595 -12.32 9.44 33.78
CA ASP A 595 -11.28 10.10 34.59
C ASP A 595 -10.32 10.95 33.73
N PRO A 596 -10.83 12.03 33.09
CA PRO A 596 -9.99 12.89 32.27
C PRO A 596 -9.21 13.92 33.10
N THR A 597 -8.10 14.42 32.54
CA THR A 597 -7.42 15.62 33.02
C THR A 597 -7.83 16.82 32.16
N LEU A 598 -8.38 17.85 32.79
CA LEU A 598 -8.74 19.12 32.18
C LEU A 598 -7.80 20.19 32.73
N ARG A 599 -7.01 20.81 31.87
CA ARG A 599 -6.03 21.82 32.26
C ARG A 599 -6.11 23.09 31.40
N ARG A 600 -6.24 24.27 32.03
CA ARG A 600 -6.27 25.57 31.32
C ARG A 600 -7.32 25.67 30.20
N ASN A 601 -8.43 24.94 30.29
CA ASN A 601 -9.51 25.05 29.32
C ASN A 601 -10.41 26.23 29.66
N ARG A 602 -11.01 26.82 28.62
CA ARG A 602 -12.09 27.80 28.76
C ARG A 602 -13.41 27.10 28.47
N ILE A 603 -14.27 26.98 29.48
CA ILE A 603 -15.56 26.28 29.38
C ILE A 603 -16.65 27.28 29.71
N HIS A 604 -17.25 27.89 28.69
CA HIS A 604 -18.04 29.09 28.91
C HIS A 604 -19.24 29.25 27.98
N ASP A 605 -20.16 30.10 28.41
CA ASP A 605 -21.37 30.48 27.68
C ASP A 605 -22.17 29.25 27.18
N GLY A 606 -22.14 28.15 27.93
CA GLY A 606 -22.91 26.94 27.68
C GLY A 606 -24.39 27.12 28.03
N LYS A 607 -25.27 26.35 27.36
CA LYS A 607 -26.72 26.41 27.59
C LYS A 607 -27.16 25.71 28.88
N THR A 608 -26.26 24.94 29.51
CA THR A 608 -26.47 24.31 30.81
C THR A 608 -25.30 24.60 31.76
N GLY A 609 -24.77 23.59 32.48
CA GLY A 609 -23.62 23.74 33.36
C GLY A 609 -22.29 23.61 32.62
N GLY A 610 -21.20 24.12 33.20
CA GLY A 610 -19.88 24.06 32.60
C GLY A 610 -19.34 22.63 32.56
N VAL A 611 -19.17 22.03 33.74
CA VAL A 611 -18.74 20.63 33.90
C VAL A 611 -19.75 19.84 34.73
N PHE A 612 -20.13 18.65 34.26
CA PHE A 612 -21.03 17.76 34.97
C PHE A 612 -20.36 16.41 35.24
N VAL A 613 -20.12 16.10 36.51
CA VAL A 613 -19.49 14.85 36.96
C VAL A 613 -20.52 14.02 37.71
N HIS A 614 -20.85 12.85 37.18
CA HIS A 614 -21.87 11.97 37.75
C HIS A 614 -21.53 10.49 37.57
N ASP A 615 -22.26 9.61 38.25
CA ASP A 615 -22.20 8.15 38.14
C ASP A 615 -20.78 7.59 38.33
N SER A 616 -20.19 7.91 39.48
CA SER A 616 -18.80 7.56 39.83
C SER A 616 -17.73 8.18 38.92
N GLY A 617 -17.99 9.34 38.31
CA GLY A 617 -16.97 10.10 37.58
C GLY A 617 -15.88 10.63 38.53
N MET A 618 -14.63 10.63 38.08
CA MET A 618 -13.48 11.11 38.84
C MET A 618 -12.99 12.41 38.25
N GLY A 619 -11.91 12.45 37.48
CA GLY A 619 -11.44 13.60 36.74
C GLY A 619 -10.67 14.61 37.58
N THR A 620 -9.66 15.23 36.95
CA THR A 620 -8.82 16.27 37.55
C THR A 620 -8.95 17.56 36.73
N LEU A 621 -9.43 18.62 37.36
CA LEU A 621 -9.66 19.94 36.77
C LEU A 621 -8.67 20.92 37.40
N GLU A 622 -7.71 21.40 36.62
CA GLU A 622 -6.66 22.33 37.05
C GLU A 622 -6.60 23.60 36.19
N ASP A 623 -6.53 24.77 36.82
CA ASP A 623 -6.33 26.06 36.14
C ASP A 623 -7.37 26.38 35.04
N ASN A 624 -8.57 25.81 35.09
CA ASN A 624 -9.60 26.05 34.06
C ASN A 624 -10.41 27.32 34.34
N ASP A 625 -10.91 27.95 33.28
CA ASP A 625 -11.83 29.10 33.33
C ASP A 625 -13.26 28.64 32.95
N ILE A 626 -14.11 28.44 33.95
CA ILE A 626 -15.47 27.89 33.84
C ILE A 626 -16.49 28.99 34.17
N THR A 627 -16.94 29.72 33.16
CA THR A 627 -17.63 31.00 33.36
C THR A 627 -18.85 31.21 32.47
N GLY A 628 -19.78 32.07 32.89
CA GLY A 628 -20.90 32.51 32.04
C GLY A 628 -21.90 31.41 31.66
N ASN A 629 -21.82 30.22 32.26
CA ASN A 629 -22.73 29.12 31.95
C ASN A 629 -24.14 29.39 32.49
N ALA A 630 -25.16 28.94 31.77
CA ALA A 630 -26.57 29.21 32.09
C ALA A 630 -27.06 28.49 33.35
N LEU A 631 -26.33 27.48 33.85
CA LEU A 631 -26.58 26.79 35.12
C LEU A 631 -25.33 26.84 36.02
N THR A 632 -25.07 25.77 36.77
CA THR A 632 -23.96 25.65 37.72
C THR A 632 -22.64 25.55 36.97
N GLY A 633 -21.57 26.16 37.51
CA GLY A 633 -20.22 26.01 36.94
C GLY A 633 -19.78 24.55 36.89
N VAL A 634 -19.70 23.88 38.05
CA VAL A 634 -19.39 22.46 38.18
C VAL A 634 -20.44 21.75 39.04
N THR A 635 -21.03 20.68 38.52
CA THR A 635 -21.98 19.84 39.26
C THR A 635 -21.37 18.47 39.51
N ILE A 636 -21.48 17.96 40.75
CA ILE A 636 -20.90 16.68 41.18
C ILE A 636 -22.00 15.86 41.87
N THR A 637 -22.28 14.67 41.37
CA THR A 637 -23.36 13.83 41.89
C THR A 637 -23.11 12.32 41.77
N THR A 638 -24.03 11.52 42.32
CA THR A 638 -24.11 10.06 42.19
C THR A 638 -22.76 9.37 42.44
N GLY A 639 -22.17 9.66 43.61
CA GLY A 639 -20.92 9.04 44.07
C GLY A 639 -19.65 9.50 43.36
N SER A 640 -19.71 10.52 42.52
CA SER A 640 -18.55 11.08 41.82
C SER A 640 -17.61 11.83 42.75
N ASN A 641 -16.31 11.83 42.43
CA ASN A 641 -15.27 12.36 43.32
C ASN A 641 -14.10 13.01 42.54
N PRO A 642 -14.34 14.15 41.86
CA PRO A 642 -13.31 14.87 41.12
C PRO A 642 -12.33 15.63 42.02
N THR A 643 -11.19 16.01 41.45
CA THR A 643 -10.27 17.00 42.03
C THR A 643 -10.37 18.32 41.24
N LEU A 644 -10.67 19.42 41.93
CA LEU A 644 -10.75 20.77 41.38
C LEU A 644 -9.68 21.65 42.06
N ARG A 645 -8.66 22.07 41.31
CA ARG A 645 -7.58 22.92 41.82
C ARG A 645 -7.36 24.17 40.99
N ALA A 646 -7.20 25.31 41.66
CA ALA A 646 -6.80 26.57 41.02
C ALA A 646 -7.71 26.99 39.84
N ASN A 647 -8.96 26.54 39.79
CA ASN A 647 -9.88 26.90 38.73
C ASN A 647 -10.56 28.23 39.05
N ARG A 648 -10.93 28.94 37.99
CA ARG A 648 -11.83 30.08 38.04
C ARG A 648 -13.23 29.63 37.64
N ILE A 649 -14.12 29.48 38.60
CA ILE A 649 -15.50 29.01 38.40
C ILE A 649 -16.44 30.15 38.79
N ASN A 650 -16.55 31.18 37.95
CA ASN A 650 -17.21 32.43 38.32
C ASN A 650 -18.23 32.95 37.29
N GLY A 651 -19.12 33.85 37.72
CA GLY A 651 -20.09 34.47 36.79
C GLY A 651 -21.10 33.52 36.15
N ASN A 652 -21.30 32.32 36.70
CA ASN A 652 -22.33 31.38 36.23
C ASN A 652 -23.70 31.75 36.85
N GLN A 653 -24.79 31.38 36.18
CA GLN A 653 -26.14 31.81 36.57
C GLN A 653 -26.70 31.08 37.81
N TYR A 654 -26.03 30.04 38.28
CA TYR A 654 -26.40 29.28 39.49
C TYR A 654 -25.26 29.31 40.53
N GLN A 655 -24.90 28.17 41.12
CA GLN A 655 -23.76 28.06 42.01
C GLN A 655 -22.46 27.90 41.22
N ALA A 656 -21.31 28.22 41.83
CA ALA A 656 -20.03 27.79 41.26
C ALA A 656 -19.96 26.25 41.28
N VAL A 657 -20.15 25.65 42.46
CA VAL A 657 -20.08 24.20 42.66
C VAL A 657 -21.36 23.69 43.35
N TRP A 658 -21.99 22.66 42.78
CA TRP A 658 -23.12 21.97 43.41
C TRP A 658 -22.83 20.48 43.59
N ILE A 659 -22.89 20.01 44.84
CA ILE A 659 -22.61 18.61 45.22
C ILE A 659 -23.85 17.99 45.88
N TYR A 660 -24.33 16.85 45.38
CA TYR A 660 -25.49 16.13 45.91
C TYR A 660 -25.44 14.62 45.63
N GLU A 661 -26.40 13.85 46.19
CA GLU A 661 -26.54 12.38 45.97
C GLU A 661 -25.23 11.61 46.13
N GLY A 662 -24.60 11.75 47.30
CA GLY A 662 -23.34 11.09 47.63
C GLY A 662 -22.11 11.57 46.87
N GLY A 663 -22.20 12.65 46.08
CA GLY A 663 -21.03 13.29 45.47
C GLY A 663 -19.99 13.74 46.49
N GLY A 664 -18.73 13.79 46.06
CA GLY A 664 -17.57 14.16 46.86
C GLY A 664 -16.57 15.02 46.07
N GLY A 665 -15.36 15.14 46.58
CA GLY A 665 -14.27 15.76 45.82
C GLY A 665 -13.24 16.45 46.68
N VAL A 666 -12.12 16.78 46.05
CA VAL A 666 -11.12 17.71 46.60
C VAL A 666 -11.24 19.04 45.86
N ILE A 667 -11.69 20.09 46.53
CA ILE A 667 -11.90 21.42 45.93
C ILE A 667 -10.97 22.40 46.64
N GLU A 668 -9.86 22.76 46.00
CA GLU A 668 -8.78 23.54 46.61
C GLU A 668 -8.32 24.74 45.77
N GLY A 669 -8.16 25.91 46.38
CA GLY A 669 -7.55 27.06 45.71
C GLY A 669 -8.35 27.66 44.54
N ASN A 670 -9.65 27.42 44.44
CA ASN A 670 -10.49 27.88 43.34
C ASN A 670 -11.09 29.27 43.63
N ASP A 671 -11.31 30.07 42.59
CA ASP A 671 -12.14 31.29 42.64
C ASP A 671 -13.58 30.93 42.28
N LEU A 672 -14.48 31.03 43.27
CA LEU A 672 -15.90 30.67 43.17
C LEU A 672 -16.82 31.89 43.26
N THR A 673 -16.26 33.09 43.19
CA THR A 673 -16.97 34.34 43.41
C THR A 673 -17.92 34.68 42.26
N GLY A 674 -18.76 35.72 42.40
CA GLY A 674 -19.51 36.30 41.28
C GLY A 674 -20.59 35.42 40.63
N ASN A 675 -20.83 34.20 41.12
CA ASN A 675 -21.94 33.35 40.69
C ASN A 675 -23.27 33.85 41.27
N VAL A 676 -24.35 33.78 40.48
CA VAL A 676 -25.62 34.46 40.80
C VAL A 676 -26.31 33.91 42.06
N LYS A 677 -26.16 32.61 42.38
CA LYS A 677 -26.78 32.01 43.57
C LYS A 677 -25.84 31.98 44.77
N SER A 678 -24.68 31.34 44.65
CA SER A 678 -23.68 31.22 45.72
C SER A 678 -22.38 30.60 45.18
N ALA A 679 -21.29 30.68 45.95
CA ALA A 679 -20.08 29.91 45.67
C ALA A 679 -20.36 28.41 45.62
N TRP A 680 -21.18 27.90 46.54
CA TRP A 680 -21.50 26.47 46.57
C TRP A 680 -22.87 26.13 47.12
N ARG A 681 -23.29 24.90 46.83
CA ARG A 681 -24.32 24.15 47.54
C ARG A 681 -23.85 22.71 47.74
N ILE A 682 -23.87 22.22 48.98
CA ILE A 682 -23.48 20.84 49.32
C ILE A 682 -24.65 20.20 50.08
N ALA A 683 -25.16 19.07 49.59
CA ALA A 683 -26.21 18.31 50.26
C ALA A 683 -25.68 17.64 51.55
N GLU A 684 -26.57 17.36 52.50
CA GLU A 684 -26.19 16.88 53.84
C GLU A 684 -25.40 15.57 53.79
N ASP A 685 -25.81 14.66 52.92
CA ASP A 685 -25.22 13.35 52.68
C ASP A 685 -23.83 13.40 52.03
N CYS A 686 -23.42 14.57 51.52
CA CYS A 686 -22.16 14.76 50.81
C CYS A 686 -21.07 15.40 51.67
N LYS A 687 -21.42 16.01 52.81
CA LYS A 687 -20.50 16.88 53.57
C LYS A 687 -19.20 16.20 53.99
N ASP A 688 -19.28 14.92 54.36
CA ASP A 688 -18.12 14.14 54.81
C ASP A 688 -17.23 13.67 53.64
N ASN A 689 -17.71 13.76 52.40
CA ASN A 689 -17.00 13.33 51.19
C ASN A 689 -16.24 14.48 50.51
N VAL A 690 -16.32 15.71 51.04
CA VAL A 690 -15.84 16.92 50.38
C VAL A 690 -14.71 17.55 51.20
N THR A 691 -13.52 17.62 50.59
CA THR A 691 -12.38 18.38 51.14
C THR A 691 -12.36 19.77 50.52
N ARG A 692 -12.29 20.81 51.37
CA ARG A 692 -12.25 22.22 50.94
C ARG A 692 -11.08 22.94 51.59
N ALA A 693 -10.23 23.58 50.78
CA ALA A 693 -9.13 24.38 51.30
C ALA A 693 -8.77 25.57 50.40
N GLY A 694 -8.62 26.77 50.98
CA GLY A 694 -8.05 27.92 50.28
C GLY A 694 -8.84 28.47 49.08
N ASN A 695 -10.14 28.20 48.98
CA ASN A 695 -10.99 28.74 47.92
C ASN A 695 -11.46 30.17 48.25
N GLU A 696 -11.66 30.99 47.22
CA GLU A 696 -12.27 32.32 47.30
C GLU A 696 -13.78 32.20 47.04
N GLU A 697 -14.62 32.73 47.93
CA GLU A 697 -16.08 32.48 47.99
C GLU A 697 -16.93 33.75 47.88
#